data_AF-A0A218XU78-F1
#
_entry.id   AF-A0A218XU78-F1
#
_cell.length_a   1.000
_cell.length_b   1.000
_cell.length_c   1.000
_cell.angle_alpha   90.00
_cell.angle_beta   90.00
_cell.angle_gamma   90.00
#
_symmetry.space_group_name_H-M   'P 1'
#
loop_
_entity.id
_entity.type
_entity.pdbx_description
1 polymer ?
#
loop_
_entity_poly.entity_id
_entity_poly.type
_entity_poly.pdbx_seq_one_letter_code
_entity_poly.pdbx_strand_id
1 'polypeptide(L)'
;MVPALLVLVCRQQYTRAPIPLTREREREIQKEEEKTLEPDEEGDGNDHGESVLTLTWTMKVNELKGNNNQINGLGFLGPLGYVTPILLPVATLVSGDLLFQESAISCSVSYVSSIILLTKRVVQIRPQINLPFPNGADVDNDEYDGDEGENEKKRQSPESVASATATATLPFLFYCNNGALEIYAVVVVGILLVSTGTECRAVGKVGAVTTGSVFEYGAVSCRAHSFSVTDFGAVGDGKTLNTRAFQQAVDHLSRYSQQGGALLYVPPGRWLTGTFNLTSHFTLFLHKDAVLLASQDINDWPLAKPLPSYGHGREAPGGRYMSFIFGTNLTDVIITGMNGTIDGQGEIWWTKFHEGKLRYTRPHLIEIMHSNNIQISHLTLLNSPFWTLHPVYSSDVIIQRITILAPVKSPNTDGIDPDSCTNTRIEDCFIVSGDDCVAVKSGWDEYGIAYGMPTRHLAIRRLTCISPTSAMIALGSEMSGGIEDVRAEDITAINTESGVRIKTAMGRGAYVRDVYVKGMKMHTMKWAFWMDGNYGSHPDKHYNPNARPMVSGINYRDVVAENVTMAAQFNGIPGDPFTGICISNATIAMSPKSKEAPWTCSHVQGITSGVTPRPCSILPEKTVACQFPTAKLPIDMVKFKKCVYKVRHT
;
A
#
# COMPACT_ATOMS: atom_id res chain seq x y z
N MET A 1 18.97 60.54 10.37
CA MET A 1 20.19 59.95 9.77
C MET A 1 20.47 58.64 10.48
N VAL A 2 20.14 57.53 9.84
CA VAL A 2 20.57 56.16 10.18
C VAL A 2 20.99 55.57 8.84
N PRO A 3 22.27 55.23 8.61
CA PRO A 3 22.70 54.73 7.32
C PRO A 3 22.32 53.25 7.19
N ALA A 4 21.61 52.95 6.11
CA ALA A 4 21.36 51.61 5.63
C ALA A 4 22.68 51.02 5.06
N LEU A 5 23.01 49.78 5.42
CA LEU A 5 24.02 49.00 4.72
C LEU A 5 23.32 47.94 3.86
N LEU A 6 23.55 48.11 2.56
CA LEU A 6 23.12 47.33 1.42
C LEU A 6 23.93 46.02 1.35
N VAL A 7 23.28 44.87 1.23
CA VAL A 7 23.94 43.63 0.77
C VAL A 7 23.28 43.19 -0.53
N LEU A 8 24.07 43.28 -1.61
CA LEU A 8 23.77 42.86 -2.96
C LEU A 8 23.70 41.33 -3.05
N VAL A 9 22.59 40.80 -3.55
CA VAL A 9 22.51 39.42 -4.07
C VAL A 9 22.39 39.52 -5.58
N CYS A 10 23.44 39.10 -6.29
CA CYS A 10 23.44 38.95 -7.74
C CYS A 10 22.42 37.88 -8.17
N ARG A 11 21.45 38.26 -8.99
CA ARG A 11 20.53 37.35 -9.66
C ARG A 11 20.88 37.36 -11.15
N GLN A 12 21.46 36.27 -11.64
CA GLN A 12 21.71 36.08 -13.06
C GLN A 12 20.38 35.71 -13.74
N GLN A 13 19.83 36.60 -14.56
CA GLN A 13 18.67 36.33 -15.41
C GLN A 13 19.15 35.69 -16.72
N TYR A 14 18.70 34.48 -17.01
CA TYR A 14 18.64 33.98 -18.38
C TYR A 14 17.20 34.13 -18.88
N THR A 15 16.97 35.13 -19.73
CA THR A 15 15.77 35.26 -20.54
C THR A 15 15.97 34.48 -21.84
N ARG A 16 15.16 33.44 -22.08
CA ARG A 16 14.92 32.90 -23.44
C ARG A 16 13.46 33.14 -23.79
N ALA A 17 13.25 33.95 -24.83
CA ALA A 17 11.95 34.14 -25.46
C ALA A 17 11.58 32.90 -26.30
N PRO A 18 10.28 32.54 -26.40
CA PRO A 18 9.83 31.44 -27.25
C PRO A 18 9.79 31.84 -28.74
N ILE A 19 10.23 30.92 -29.60
CA ILE A 19 10.11 30.98 -31.06
C ILE A 19 8.68 30.50 -31.42
N PRO A 20 7.91 31.23 -32.24
CA PRO A 20 6.58 30.77 -32.67
C PRO A 20 6.71 29.70 -33.77
N LEU A 21 6.03 28.56 -33.57
CA LEU A 21 5.85 27.52 -34.58
C LEU A 21 4.85 28.01 -35.65
N THR A 22 5.19 27.81 -36.92
CA THR A 22 4.38 28.18 -38.09
C THR A 22 3.28 27.15 -38.35
N ARG A 23 2.11 27.63 -38.80
CA ARG A 23 0.86 26.91 -39.17
C ARG A 23 0.99 25.87 -40.30
N GLU A 24 2.20 25.50 -40.69
CA GLU A 24 2.48 24.46 -41.68
C GLU A 24 2.83 23.12 -41.03
N ARG A 25 3.35 23.11 -39.79
CA ARG A 25 3.69 21.87 -39.08
C ARG A 25 2.52 21.18 -38.38
N GLU A 26 1.45 21.93 -38.10
CA GLU A 26 0.18 21.39 -37.57
C GLU A 26 -0.63 20.66 -38.65
N ARG A 27 -0.42 20.98 -39.94
CA ARG A 27 -1.12 20.33 -41.06
C ARG A 27 -0.46 19.03 -41.54
N GLU A 28 0.79 18.78 -41.19
CA GLU A 28 1.46 17.50 -41.47
C GLU A 28 1.10 16.44 -40.41
N ILE A 29 0.92 16.83 -39.15
CA ILE A 29 0.53 15.91 -38.07
C ILE A 29 -0.92 15.43 -38.21
N GLN A 30 -1.84 16.28 -38.68
CA GLN A 30 -3.23 15.87 -38.95
C GLN A 30 -3.40 14.97 -40.19
N LYS A 31 -2.41 14.90 -41.10
CA LYS A 31 -2.46 14.02 -42.28
C LYS A 31 -1.93 12.61 -42.03
N GLU A 32 -1.19 12.39 -40.95
CA GLU A 32 -0.74 11.05 -40.55
C GLU A 32 -1.75 10.32 -39.65
N GLU A 33 -2.64 11.05 -38.96
CA GLU A 33 -3.69 10.44 -38.11
C GLU A 33 -4.97 10.05 -38.87
N GLU A 34 -5.15 10.48 -40.12
CA GLU A 34 -6.34 10.18 -40.93
C GLU A 34 -6.16 8.97 -41.89
N LYS A 35 -5.06 8.22 -41.74
CA LYS A 35 -4.71 7.09 -42.64
C LYS A 35 -4.81 5.69 -42.04
N THR A 36 -5.32 5.54 -40.84
CA THR A 36 -5.48 4.22 -40.19
C THR A 36 -6.88 4.07 -39.61
N LEU A 37 -7.89 3.94 -40.46
CA LEU A 37 -9.25 3.52 -40.10
C LEU A 37 -10.01 3.13 -41.38
N GLU A 38 -9.88 1.89 -41.84
CA GLU A 38 -10.94 1.12 -42.53
C GLU A 38 -10.70 -0.40 -42.34
N PRO A 39 -11.75 -1.25 -42.35
CA PRO A 39 -11.69 -2.64 -41.87
C PRO A 39 -11.37 -3.65 -42.99
N ASP A 40 -10.54 -4.65 -42.71
CA ASP A 40 -10.25 -5.74 -43.65
C ASP A 40 -11.35 -6.81 -43.64
N GLU A 41 -11.95 -7.02 -44.81
CA GLU A 41 -12.70 -8.21 -45.21
C GLU A 41 -11.75 -9.36 -45.60
N GLU A 42 -12.20 -10.59 -45.36
CA GLU A 42 -11.52 -11.84 -45.76
C GLU A 42 -11.31 -11.94 -47.27
N GLY A 43 -10.10 -12.35 -47.69
CA GLY A 43 -9.76 -12.61 -49.08
C GLY A 43 -8.50 -13.47 -49.23
N ASP A 44 -8.73 -14.69 -49.69
CA ASP A 44 -7.81 -15.79 -50.04
C ASP A 44 -6.75 -15.41 -51.13
N GLY A 45 -5.59 -16.08 -51.13
CA GLY A 45 -4.73 -16.16 -52.32
C GLY A 45 -3.20 -16.02 -52.15
N ASN A 46 -2.49 -17.13 -52.38
CA ASN A 46 -1.07 -17.26 -52.75
C ASN A 46 -0.60 -16.22 -53.80
N ASP A 47 0.66 -15.75 -53.73
CA ASP A 47 1.78 -16.24 -54.57
C ASP A 47 3.08 -15.42 -54.35
N HIS A 48 4.20 -16.03 -54.73
CA HIS A 48 5.61 -15.66 -54.56
C HIS A 48 6.09 -14.33 -55.16
N GLY A 49 7.18 -13.78 -54.61
CA GLY A 49 8.00 -12.75 -55.25
C GLY A 49 9.24 -12.33 -54.46
N GLU A 50 10.39 -12.92 -54.81
CA GLU A 50 11.73 -12.58 -54.31
C GLU A 50 12.16 -11.14 -54.67
N SER A 51 12.97 -10.52 -53.80
CA SER A 51 14.04 -9.64 -54.27
C SER A 51 15.24 -9.64 -53.31
N VAL A 52 16.39 -9.92 -53.90
CA VAL A 52 17.74 -9.99 -53.32
C VAL A 52 18.32 -8.58 -53.20
N LEU A 53 19.02 -8.28 -52.09
CA LEU A 53 20.07 -7.26 -52.08
C LEU A 53 21.19 -7.62 -51.09
N THR A 54 22.38 -7.74 -51.64
CA THR A 54 23.69 -8.04 -51.05
C THR A 54 24.33 -6.76 -50.50
N LEU A 55 25.20 -6.86 -49.47
CA LEU A 55 26.40 -6.03 -49.20
C LEU A 55 27.10 -6.55 -47.92
N THR A 56 28.15 -7.35 -48.06
CA THR A 56 29.59 -7.04 -47.87
C THR A 56 30.10 -6.77 -46.45
N TRP A 57 31.04 -7.62 -46.03
CA TRP A 57 31.88 -7.46 -44.84
C TRP A 57 33.18 -6.74 -45.16
N THR A 58 33.70 -5.95 -44.21
CA THR A 58 35.10 -5.49 -44.21
C THR A 58 35.71 -5.75 -42.84
N MET A 59 36.67 -6.66 -42.76
CA MET A 59 37.58 -6.82 -41.63
C MET A 59 38.76 -5.85 -41.79
N LYS A 60 39.24 -5.31 -40.67
CA LYS A 60 40.60 -4.78 -40.55
C LYS A 60 41.24 -5.34 -39.29
N VAL A 61 42.31 -6.09 -39.51
CA VAL A 61 43.27 -6.57 -38.50
C VAL A 61 44.36 -5.50 -38.36
N ASN A 62 44.87 -5.32 -37.14
CA ASN A 62 46.30 -5.05 -36.94
C ASN A 62 46.76 -5.67 -35.62
N GLU A 63 47.81 -6.49 -35.74
CA GLU A 63 48.64 -7.05 -34.68
C GLU A 63 49.55 -5.98 -34.05
N LEU A 64 50.08 -6.22 -32.83
CA LEU A 64 51.50 -6.55 -32.60
C LEU A 64 51.87 -6.60 -31.09
N LYS A 65 52.26 -7.81 -30.67
CA LYS A 65 53.47 -8.24 -29.92
C LYS A 65 53.98 -7.52 -28.65
N GLY A 66 54.32 -8.35 -27.65
CA GLY A 66 55.54 -8.24 -26.83
C GLY A 66 55.33 -8.46 -25.32
N ASN A 67 55.33 -9.69 -24.81
CA ASN A 67 56.43 -10.48 -24.21
C ASN A 67 56.93 -10.10 -22.79
N ASN A 68 56.86 -11.11 -21.91
CA ASN A 68 57.81 -11.54 -20.86
C ASN A 68 58.09 -10.62 -19.64
N ASN A 69 57.85 -11.10 -18.41
CA ASN A 69 58.75 -12.06 -17.74
C ASN A 69 58.22 -12.54 -16.37
N GLN A 70 58.58 -13.78 -16.04
CA GLN A 70 58.48 -14.43 -14.73
C GLN A 70 59.46 -13.83 -13.70
N ILE A 71 59.25 -14.09 -12.40
CA ILE A 71 60.08 -14.98 -11.54
C ILE A 71 59.71 -14.85 -10.04
N ASN A 72 59.36 -16.01 -9.46
CA ASN A 72 59.61 -16.61 -8.12
C ASN A 72 59.79 -15.78 -6.83
N GLY A 73 59.28 -16.34 -5.72
CA GLY A 73 59.86 -16.18 -4.38
C GLY A 73 59.02 -16.75 -3.22
N LEU A 74 59.46 -17.89 -2.67
CA LEU A 74 58.95 -18.58 -1.47
C LEU A 74 59.26 -17.84 -0.15
N GLY A 75 58.48 -18.12 0.92
CA GLY A 75 59.06 -18.62 2.19
C GLY A 75 58.80 -17.91 3.52
N PHE A 76 57.97 -18.55 4.36
CA PHE A 76 58.16 -18.90 5.80
C PHE A 76 58.14 -17.88 6.99
N LEU A 77 57.48 -18.37 8.07
CA LEU A 77 57.70 -18.23 9.54
C LEU A 77 57.16 -17.00 10.32
N GLY A 78 56.27 -17.28 11.29
CA GLY A 78 56.08 -16.49 12.54
C GLY A 78 57.17 -16.82 13.58
N PRO A 79 57.02 -16.61 14.93
CA PRO A 79 55.85 -16.21 15.73
C PRO A 79 56.17 -15.25 16.94
N LEU A 80 55.26 -15.18 17.93
CA LEU A 80 55.36 -14.65 19.33
C LEU A 80 55.14 -13.12 19.50
N GLY A 81 54.44 -12.58 20.51
CA GLY A 81 53.75 -13.10 21.69
C GLY A 81 53.42 -11.96 22.68
N TYR A 82 52.34 -12.13 23.45
CA TYR A 82 52.09 -11.63 24.83
C TYR A 82 51.93 -10.12 25.16
N VAL A 83 50.80 -9.80 25.82
CA VAL A 83 50.64 -9.28 27.22
C VAL A 83 49.46 -8.28 27.33
N THR A 84 48.48 -8.65 28.16
CA THR A 84 47.44 -7.81 28.80
C THR A 84 48.02 -6.91 29.89
N PRO A 85 47.37 -5.78 30.23
CA PRO A 85 46.71 -5.80 31.53
C PRO A 85 45.35 -5.09 31.59
N ILE A 86 44.58 -5.58 32.56
CA ILE A 86 43.36 -5.08 33.16
C ILE A 86 43.63 -3.76 33.90
N LEU A 87 42.69 -2.79 33.82
CA LEU A 87 42.29 -1.95 34.96
C LEU A 87 41.01 -1.14 34.66
N LEU A 88 39.97 -1.44 35.44
CA LEU A 88 38.84 -0.56 35.77
C LEU A 88 39.35 0.72 36.48
N PRO A 89 38.59 1.82 36.46
CA PRO A 89 37.77 2.11 37.63
C PRO A 89 36.42 2.79 37.36
N VAL A 90 35.45 2.39 38.20
CA VAL A 90 34.59 3.23 39.04
C VAL A 90 33.62 4.22 38.37
N ALA A 91 32.35 3.97 38.68
CA ALA A 91 31.19 4.84 38.51
C ALA A 91 31.30 6.16 39.29
N THR A 92 30.67 7.21 38.76
CA THR A 92 30.19 8.32 39.60
C THR A 92 28.86 8.82 39.04
N LEU A 93 27.80 8.58 39.80
CA LEU A 93 26.54 9.31 39.71
C LEU A 93 26.79 10.77 40.12
N VAL A 94 26.27 11.71 39.32
CA VAL A 94 26.03 13.08 39.80
C VAL A 94 24.56 13.39 39.56
N SER A 95 23.83 13.42 40.66
CA SER A 95 22.55 14.09 40.86
C SER A 95 22.74 15.61 40.82
N GLY A 96 21.85 16.32 40.13
CA GLY A 96 21.76 17.78 40.18
C GLY A 96 20.31 18.21 40.04
N ASP A 97 19.71 18.58 41.16
CA ASP A 97 18.37 19.12 41.33
C ASP A 97 18.28 20.60 40.92
N LEU A 98 17.07 20.95 40.43
CA LEU A 98 16.29 22.18 40.62
C LEU A 98 16.93 23.56 40.36
N LEU A 99 16.28 24.32 39.47
CA LEU A 99 15.75 25.66 39.79
C LEU A 99 14.61 26.03 38.83
N PHE A 100 13.40 26.13 39.40
CA PHE A 100 12.20 26.74 38.83
C PHE A 100 12.19 28.24 39.23
N GLN A 101 11.81 29.15 38.32
CA GLN A 101 11.08 30.35 38.72
C GLN A 101 10.14 30.86 37.61
N GLU A 102 8.90 31.08 38.07
CA GLU A 102 7.65 31.68 37.55
C GLU A 102 7.83 32.89 36.60
N SER A 103 6.90 33.34 35.75
CA SER A 103 5.42 33.39 35.68
C SER A 103 5.05 33.82 34.21
N ALA A 104 3.88 33.59 33.60
CA ALA A 104 2.54 34.05 33.98
C ALA A 104 1.41 33.31 33.22
N ILE A 105 0.23 33.38 33.83
CA ILE A 105 -1.00 32.63 33.59
C ILE A 105 -1.95 33.36 32.61
N SER A 106 -2.66 32.62 31.75
CA SER A 106 -4.04 32.92 31.35
C SER A 106 -4.80 31.62 31.04
N CYS A 107 -6.02 31.53 31.55
CA CYS A 107 -6.86 30.34 31.70
C CYS A 107 -7.52 29.83 30.41
N SER A 108 -7.61 28.50 30.27
CA SER A 108 -8.79 27.83 29.72
C SER A 108 -8.87 26.37 30.21
N VAL A 109 -10.10 25.95 30.48
CA VAL A 109 -10.57 24.81 31.27
C VAL A 109 -10.29 23.45 30.62
N SER A 110 -9.80 22.48 31.41
CA SER A 110 -9.78 21.05 31.05
C SER A 110 -10.34 20.20 32.19
N TYR A 111 -11.33 19.37 31.86
CA TYR A 111 -11.92 18.34 32.73
C TYR A 111 -10.88 17.25 33.05
N VAL A 112 -10.70 16.94 34.33
CA VAL A 112 -10.00 15.75 34.81
C VAL A 112 -11.01 14.89 35.57
N SER A 113 -11.27 13.69 35.06
CA SER A 113 -11.96 12.63 35.82
C SER A 113 -10.91 11.68 36.38
N SER A 114 -10.84 11.63 37.71
CA SER A 114 -10.02 10.72 38.50
C SER A 114 -10.49 9.26 38.35
N ILE A 115 -9.55 8.32 38.16
CA ILE A 115 -9.79 6.90 38.44
C ILE A 115 -8.83 6.47 39.54
N ILE A 116 -9.43 5.96 40.61
CA ILE A 116 -8.81 5.42 41.82
C ILE A 116 -8.27 4.02 41.51
N LEU A 117 -6.98 3.78 41.78
CA LEU A 117 -6.40 2.44 41.84
C LEU A 117 -6.86 1.74 43.14
N LEU A 118 -7.58 0.62 42.98
CA LEU A 118 -7.75 -0.38 44.03
C LEU A 118 -7.06 -1.67 43.60
N THR A 119 -5.98 -2.01 44.29
CA THR A 119 -5.30 -3.30 44.21
C THR A 119 -6.15 -4.40 44.86
N LYS A 120 -6.54 -5.43 44.09
CA LYS A 120 -6.85 -6.76 44.64
C LYS A 120 -6.27 -7.86 43.76
N ARG A 121 -5.46 -8.71 44.40
CA ARG A 121 -5.01 -10.01 43.88
C ARG A 121 -6.22 -10.87 43.54
N VAL A 122 -6.23 -11.49 42.35
CA VAL A 122 -7.11 -12.61 42.02
C VAL A 122 -6.25 -13.75 41.48
N VAL A 123 -6.35 -14.88 42.17
CA VAL A 123 -5.78 -16.18 41.83
C VAL A 123 -6.53 -16.74 40.62
N GLN A 124 -5.79 -17.14 39.58
CA GLN A 124 -6.36 -17.67 38.34
C GLN A 124 -6.58 -19.19 38.49
N ILE A 125 -7.83 -19.62 38.57
CA ILE A 125 -8.22 -21.03 38.39
C ILE A 125 -8.54 -21.24 36.91
N ARG A 126 -7.82 -22.17 36.25
CA ARG A 126 -8.05 -22.58 34.85
C ARG A 126 -9.21 -23.59 34.78
N PRO A 127 -10.14 -23.47 33.82
CA PRO A 127 -10.86 -24.63 33.31
C PRO A 127 -10.10 -25.20 32.11
N GLN A 128 -9.70 -26.47 32.21
CA GLN A 128 -9.31 -27.26 31.04
C GLN A 128 -10.57 -27.74 30.32
N ILE A 129 -10.64 -27.47 29.02
CA ILE A 129 -11.53 -28.17 28.10
C ILE A 129 -10.63 -28.79 27.03
N ASN A 130 -10.49 -30.11 27.09
CA ASN A 130 -9.86 -30.94 26.08
C ASN A 130 -10.92 -31.35 25.05
N LEU A 131 -10.69 -31.04 23.78
CA LEU A 131 -11.27 -31.79 22.66
C LEU A 131 -10.17 -32.07 21.62
N PRO A 132 -10.16 -33.25 20.99
CA PRO A 132 -9.01 -33.78 20.27
C PRO A 132 -8.94 -33.23 18.83
N PHE A 133 -7.72 -32.89 18.41
CA PHE A 133 -7.38 -32.65 17.01
C PHE A 133 -7.09 -34.00 16.32
N PRO A 134 -7.62 -34.28 15.11
CA PRO A 134 -7.02 -35.28 14.25
C PRO A 134 -5.78 -34.70 13.54
N ASN A 135 -4.85 -35.61 13.31
CA ASN A 135 -3.48 -35.41 12.83
C ASN A 135 -3.37 -34.73 11.46
N GLY A 136 -2.21 -34.11 11.26
CA GLY A 136 -1.85 -33.34 10.10
C GLY A 136 -1.64 -34.13 8.82
N ALA A 137 -1.70 -33.37 7.73
CA ALA A 137 -0.95 -33.60 6.52
C ALA A 137 -0.26 -32.27 6.20
N ASP A 138 1.06 -32.31 6.06
CA ASP A 138 1.88 -31.24 5.53
C ASP A 138 1.33 -30.84 4.15
N VAL A 139 1.06 -29.56 3.97
CA VAL A 139 0.79 -28.97 2.66
C VAL A 139 1.94 -28.01 2.41
N ASP A 140 2.94 -28.50 1.69
CA ASP A 140 3.85 -27.66 0.93
C ASP A 140 2.99 -26.87 -0.08
N ASN A 141 2.95 -25.55 0.09
CA ASN A 141 2.37 -24.66 -0.90
C ASN A 141 3.48 -24.35 -1.91
N ASP A 142 3.61 -25.25 -2.89
CA ASP A 142 4.26 -24.91 -4.15
C ASP A 142 3.37 -23.93 -4.94
N GLU A 143 4.08 -23.01 -5.55
CA GLU A 143 3.69 -21.93 -6.43
C GLU A 143 2.87 -22.48 -7.62
N TYR A 144 1.72 -21.87 -7.91
CA TYR A 144 0.91 -22.21 -9.08
C TYR A 144 1.56 -21.59 -10.33
N ASP A 145 2.51 -22.31 -10.92
CA ASP A 145 2.94 -22.12 -12.31
C ASP A 145 1.95 -22.85 -13.23
N GLY A 146 1.22 -22.09 -14.04
CA GLY A 146 0.40 -22.64 -15.13
C GLY A 146 1.25 -22.82 -16.37
N ASP A 147 1.60 -24.07 -16.70
CA ASP A 147 2.20 -24.44 -17.97
C ASP A 147 1.22 -25.30 -18.78
N GLU A 148 0.96 -24.88 -20.03
CA GLU A 148 0.11 -25.57 -20.99
C GLU A 148 0.87 -26.76 -21.61
N GLY A 149 0.21 -27.92 -21.66
CA GLY A 149 0.70 -29.09 -22.38
C GLY A 149 -0.45 -29.96 -22.84
N GLU A 150 -0.68 -29.96 -24.15
CA GLU A 150 -1.65 -30.77 -24.88
C GLU A 150 -1.59 -32.27 -24.51
N ASN A 151 -2.75 -32.91 -24.40
CA ASN A 151 -2.98 -34.20 -25.07
C ASN A 151 -4.47 -34.57 -25.13
N GLU A 152 -4.90 -34.83 -26.37
CA GLU A 152 -6.17 -35.45 -26.72
C GLU A 152 -6.34 -36.84 -26.10
N LYS A 153 -7.55 -37.18 -25.61
CA LYS A 153 -8.42 -38.19 -26.26
C LYS A 153 -9.70 -38.53 -25.47
N LYS A 154 -10.77 -38.59 -26.28
CA LYS A 154 -11.94 -39.47 -26.25
C LYS A 154 -13.15 -39.11 -25.36
N ARG A 155 -14.11 -38.52 -26.07
CA ARG A 155 -15.57 -38.71 -25.99
C ARG A 155 -16.03 -40.04 -25.37
N GLN A 156 -17.01 -39.95 -24.48
CA GLN A 156 -18.29 -40.64 -24.64
C GLN A 156 -19.40 -39.97 -23.82
N SER A 157 -20.55 -39.80 -24.46
CA SER A 157 -21.85 -39.34 -23.94
C SER A 157 -22.91 -40.34 -24.41
N PRO A 158 -24.19 -40.21 -24.02
CA PRO A 158 -24.76 -39.99 -22.70
C PRO A 158 -25.79 -41.11 -22.38
N GLU A 159 -26.26 -41.23 -21.13
CA GLU A 159 -27.57 -41.84 -20.89
C GLU A 159 -28.24 -41.27 -19.64
N SER A 160 -29.50 -40.88 -19.83
CA SER A 160 -30.47 -40.32 -18.90
C SER A 160 -30.97 -41.34 -17.87
N VAL A 161 -31.43 -40.91 -16.69
CA VAL A 161 -32.78 -41.19 -16.12
C VAL A 161 -33.02 -40.39 -14.81
N ALA A 162 -34.13 -39.65 -14.83
CA ALA A 162 -35.09 -39.20 -13.79
C ALA A 162 -34.73 -39.07 -12.27
N SER A 163 -34.94 -37.84 -11.78
CA SER A 163 -35.82 -37.41 -10.66
C SER A 163 -36.08 -38.33 -9.46
N ALA A 164 -35.65 -37.89 -8.27
CA ALA A 164 -36.46 -37.95 -7.04
C ALA A 164 -35.98 -36.90 -6.01
N THR A 165 -36.88 -35.99 -5.63
CA THR A 165 -36.76 -35.09 -4.48
C THR A 165 -37.10 -35.81 -3.18
N ALA A 166 -36.27 -35.68 -2.15
CA ALA A 166 -36.63 -36.04 -0.77
C ALA A 166 -35.99 -35.07 0.23
N THR A 167 -36.84 -34.23 0.83
CA THR A 167 -36.58 -33.45 2.03
C THR A 167 -36.74 -34.34 3.27
N ALA A 168 -35.74 -34.38 4.15
CA ALA A 168 -35.84 -35.04 5.44
C ALA A 168 -35.35 -34.10 6.57
N THR A 169 -36.30 -33.65 7.37
CA THR A 169 -36.12 -33.02 8.68
C THR A 169 -35.90 -34.09 9.75
N LEU A 170 -34.93 -33.91 10.65
CA LEU A 170 -34.73 -34.71 11.85
C LEU A 170 -34.90 -33.85 13.12
N PRO A 171 -35.67 -34.31 14.12
CA PRO A 171 -35.84 -33.63 15.41
C PRO A 171 -34.87 -34.18 16.47
N PHE A 172 -34.49 -33.37 17.45
CA PHE A 172 -33.88 -33.85 18.70
C PHE A 172 -34.78 -33.51 19.89
N LEU A 173 -35.24 -34.55 20.56
CA LEU A 173 -36.01 -34.54 21.82
C LEU A 173 -35.04 -34.69 23.00
N PHE A 174 -35.24 -33.85 24.01
CA PHE A 174 -34.56 -33.89 25.32
C PHE A 174 -35.18 -34.97 26.23
N TYR A 175 -34.33 -35.62 27.03
CA TYR A 175 -34.73 -36.41 28.20
C TYR A 175 -34.26 -35.72 29.49
N CYS A 176 -35.16 -35.54 30.45
CA CYS A 176 -34.93 -35.09 31.84
C CYS A 176 -34.56 -36.28 32.75
N ASN A 177 -33.73 -36.09 33.80
CA ASN A 177 -34.26 -35.88 35.17
C ASN A 177 -33.20 -35.60 36.26
N ASN A 178 -33.64 -34.80 37.24
CA ASN A 178 -33.32 -34.73 38.68
C ASN A 178 -31.95 -34.23 39.21
N GLY A 179 -32.00 -33.05 39.84
CA GLY A 179 -31.04 -32.58 40.85
C GLY A 179 -31.53 -31.28 41.49
N ALA A 180 -31.63 -31.26 42.83
CA ALA A 180 -32.28 -30.29 43.70
C ALA A 180 -31.97 -28.79 43.45
N LEU A 181 -32.99 -27.94 43.64
CA LEU A 181 -32.91 -26.48 43.64
C LEU A 181 -32.90 -25.96 45.09
N GLU A 182 -31.78 -25.43 45.56
CA GLU A 182 -31.72 -24.56 46.75
C GLU A 182 -31.84 -23.10 46.33
N ILE A 183 -32.70 -22.37 47.05
CA ILE A 183 -33.03 -20.96 46.84
C ILE A 183 -32.02 -20.10 47.61
N TYR A 184 -31.36 -19.17 46.92
CA TYR A 184 -30.80 -17.97 47.56
C TYR A 184 -31.36 -16.72 46.87
N ALA A 185 -32.11 -15.94 47.65
CA ALA A 185 -32.69 -14.67 47.25
C ALA A 185 -31.60 -13.60 47.07
N VAL A 186 -31.60 -12.93 45.92
CA VAL A 186 -30.85 -11.68 45.72
C VAL A 186 -31.86 -10.55 45.63
N VAL A 187 -31.80 -9.66 46.62
CA VAL A 187 -32.59 -8.41 46.69
C VAL A 187 -32.05 -7.42 45.65
N VAL A 188 -32.88 -7.06 44.67
CA VAL A 188 -32.60 -5.97 43.73
C VAL A 188 -33.27 -4.70 44.24
N VAL A 189 -32.46 -3.72 44.68
CA VAL A 189 -32.92 -2.37 45.00
C VAL A 189 -33.03 -1.58 43.69
N GLY A 190 -34.27 -1.38 43.22
CA GLY A 190 -34.57 -0.47 42.12
C GLY A 190 -34.71 0.96 42.63
N ILE A 191 -33.87 1.88 42.16
CA ILE A 191 -34.03 3.32 42.37
C ILE A 191 -34.94 3.86 41.26
N LEU A 192 -36.18 4.16 41.63
CA LEU A 192 -37.14 4.94 40.86
C LEU A 192 -36.72 6.42 40.89
N LEU A 193 -36.31 6.97 39.73
CA LEU A 193 -36.23 8.42 39.54
C LEU A 193 -37.50 8.89 38.83
N VAL A 194 -38.41 9.42 39.64
CA VAL A 194 -39.56 10.24 39.20
C VAL A 194 -39.00 11.61 38.81
N SER A 195 -39.13 11.99 37.54
CA SER A 195 -38.97 13.40 37.13
C SER A 195 -40.34 14.00 36.93
N THR A 196 -40.72 14.87 37.86
CA THR A 196 -41.87 15.77 37.72
C THR A 196 -41.50 16.90 36.78
N GLY A 197 -42.31 17.08 35.74
CA GLY A 197 -42.19 18.20 34.83
C GLY A 197 -42.49 19.52 35.53
N THR A 198 -41.71 20.55 35.18
CA THR A 198 -42.14 21.95 35.24
C THR A 198 -41.74 22.61 33.93
N GLU A 199 -42.75 22.97 33.14
CA GLU A 199 -42.61 23.83 31.97
C GLU A 199 -42.27 25.25 32.42
N CYS A 200 -41.19 25.81 31.88
CA CYS A 200 -41.01 27.26 31.81
C CYS A 200 -41.12 27.69 30.35
N ARG A 201 -42.29 28.23 29.99
CA ARG A 201 -42.49 28.97 28.73
C ARG A 201 -41.70 30.28 28.79
N ALA A 202 -40.58 30.35 28.08
CA ALA A 202 -40.03 31.61 27.60
C ALA A 202 -40.47 31.79 26.13
N VAL A 203 -41.50 32.61 25.91
CA VAL A 203 -41.87 33.08 24.57
C VAL A 203 -40.84 34.11 24.15
N GLY A 204 -39.79 33.66 23.50
CA GLY A 204 -38.91 34.49 22.68
C GLY A 204 -39.17 34.16 21.21
N LYS A 205 -39.77 35.09 20.46
CA LYS A 205 -39.73 35.06 18.99
C LYS A 205 -38.27 35.24 18.56
N VAL A 206 -37.54 34.14 18.46
CA VAL A 206 -36.29 34.09 17.70
C VAL A 206 -36.70 33.68 16.30
N GLY A 207 -36.55 34.59 15.34
CA GLY A 207 -36.67 34.24 13.93
C GLY A 207 -35.75 33.05 13.66
N ALA A 208 -36.29 31.98 13.12
CA ALA A 208 -35.53 30.81 12.70
C ALA A 208 -34.57 31.24 11.57
N VAL A 209 -33.37 31.67 11.94
CA VAL A 209 -32.23 31.61 11.05
C VAL A 209 -31.86 30.14 11.03
N THR A 210 -32.21 29.45 9.95
CA THR A 210 -31.68 28.12 9.62
C THR A 210 -30.17 28.25 9.39
N THR A 211 -29.41 28.33 10.48
CA THR A 211 -27.95 28.28 10.42
C THR A 211 -27.56 26.86 10.03
N GLY A 212 -27.34 26.63 8.74
CA GLY A 212 -26.83 25.35 8.23
C GLY A 212 -25.57 24.93 8.99
N SER A 213 -25.49 23.65 9.33
CA SER A 213 -24.34 23.08 10.03
C SER A 213 -23.04 23.36 9.26
N VAL A 214 -22.04 23.91 9.96
CA VAL A 214 -20.69 24.17 9.44
C VAL A 214 -19.79 23.00 9.83
N PHE A 215 -19.09 22.43 8.85
CA PHE A 215 -18.15 21.33 9.07
C PHE A 215 -16.73 21.79 8.77
N GLU A 216 -15.79 21.37 9.61
CA GLU A 216 -14.37 21.69 9.46
C GLU A 216 -13.59 20.42 9.10
N TYR A 217 -12.60 20.55 8.22
CA TYR A 217 -11.73 19.44 7.82
C TYR A 217 -10.33 19.94 7.42
N GLY A 218 -9.33 19.07 7.50
CA GLY A 218 -7.96 19.37 7.08
C GLY A 218 -7.73 19.03 5.62
N ALA A 219 -7.27 19.98 4.81
CA ALA A 219 -6.93 19.72 3.41
C ALA A 219 -5.79 20.58 2.86
N VAL A 220 -5.11 20.09 1.83
CA VAL A 220 -4.06 20.84 1.10
C VAL A 220 -4.61 22.12 0.43
N SER A 221 -5.88 22.07 0.01
CA SER A 221 -6.62 23.17 -0.61
C SER A 221 -8.06 23.18 -0.09
N CYS A 222 -8.65 24.37 0.07
CA CYS A 222 -10.06 24.51 0.48
C CYS A 222 -10.92 24.76 -0.76
N ARG A 223 -12.16 24.26 -0.75
CA ARG A 223 -13.11 24.43 -1.85
C ARG A 223 -14.03 25.61 -1.60
N ALA A 224 -14.25 26.43 -2.63
CA ALA A 224 -15.15 27.58 -2.55
C ALA A 224 -16.63 27.18 -2.66
N HIS A 225 -16.91 26.06 -3.33
CA HIS A 225 -18.25 25.55 -3.57
C HIS A 225 -18.47 24.19 -2.89
N SER A 226 -19.67 23.92 -2.41
CA SER A 226 -20.03 22.64 -1.78
C SER A 226 -21.45 22.22 -2.13
N PHE A 227 -21.62 20.94 -2.48
CA PHE A 227 -22.90 20.34 -2.86
C PHE A 227 -23.06 18.97 -2.19
N SER A 228 -24.31 18.60 -1.91
CA SER A 228 -24.67 17.26 -1.48
C SER A 228 -24.84 16.36 -2.68
N VAL A 229 -24.48 15.08 -2.57
CA VAL A 229 -24.86 14.09 -3.61
C VAL A 229 -26.38 13.98 -3.79
N THR A 230 -27.16 14.28 -2.75
CA THR A 230 -28.64 14.33 -2.81
C THR A 230 -29.18 15.45 -3.70
N ASP A 231 -28.41 16.51 -3.92
CA ASP A 231 -28.79 17.61 -4.82
C ASP A 231 -28.88 17.13 -6.29
N PHE A 232 -28.30 15.95 -6.56
CA PHE A 232 -28.28 15.28 -7.87
C PHE A 232 -29.20 14.04 -7.90
N GLY A 233 -30.09 13.90 -6.92
CA GLY A 233 -31.09 12.83 -6.88
C GLY A 233 -30.58 11.49 -6.33
N ALA A 234 -29.40 11.45 -5.70
CA ALA A 234 -28.94 10.25 -5.04
C ALA A 234 -29.79 9.89 -3.81
N VAL A 235 -29.98 8.60 -3.57
CA VAL A 235 -30.76 8.03 -2.46
C VAL A 235 -29.88 7.10 -1.63
N GLY A 236 -29.79 7.39 -0.33
CA GLY A 236 -28.91 6.71 0.63
C GLY A 236 -29.51 5.47 1.30
N ASP A 237 -30.32 4.68 0.58
CA ASP A 237 -31.06 3.51 1.09
C ASP A 237 -30.30 2.17 0.99
N GLY A 238 -29.11 2.18 0.39
CA GLY A 238 -28.28 1.01 0.13
C GLY A 238 -28.77 0.10 -0.98
N LYS A 239 -29.77 0.53 -1.77
CA LYS A 239 -30.40 -0.27 -2.83
C LYS A 239 -30.48 0.48 -4.16
N THR A 240 -30.75 1.78 -4.12
CA THR A 240 -30.83 2.63 -5.30
C THR A 240 -29.44 2.77 -5.92
N LEU A 241 -29.30 2.44 -7.21
CA LEU A 241 -28.05 2.61 -7.94
C LEU A 241 -27.83 4.10 -8.27
N ASN A 242 -26.86 4.72 -7.61
CA ASN A 242 -26.60 6.16 -7.65
C ASN A 242 -25.57 6.58 -8.71
N THR A 243 -25.10 5.68 -9.58
CA THR A 243 -24.02 5.94 -10.55
C THR A 243 -24.27 7.21 -11.37
N ARG A 244 -25.51 7.38 -11.85
CA ARG A 244 -25.90 8.58 -12.61
C ARG A 244 -25.85 9.86 -11.78
N ALA A 245 -26.27 9.80 -10.52
CA ALA A 245 -26.25 10.96 -9.63
C ALA A 245 -24.81 11.39 -9.31
N PHE A 246 -23.90 10.43 -9.06
CA PHE A 246 -22.47 10.72 -8.89
C PHE A 246 -21.85 11.33 -10.16
N GLN A 247 -22.13 10.76 -11.33
CA GLN A 247 -21.63 11.30 -12.61
C GLN A 247 -22.13 12.74 -12.83
N GLN A 248 -23.43 12.99 -12.65
CA GLN A 248 -24.01 14.32 -12.77
C GLN A 248 -23.42 15.32 -11.77
N ALA A 249 -23.16 14.87 -10.54
CA ALA A 249 -22.51 15.68 -9.52
C ALA A 249 -21.10 16.09 -9.98
N VAL A 250 -20.27 15.13 -10.39
CA VAL A 250 -18.89 15.42 -10.84
C VAL A 250 -18.90 16.34 -12.07
N ASP A 251 -19.74 16.06 -13.06
CA ASP A 251 -19.87 16.87 -14.28
C ASP A 251 -20.26 18.31 -13.92
N HIS A 252 -21.25 18.50 -13.05
CA HIS A 252 -21.67 19.81 -12.59
C HIS A 252 -20.55 20.54 -11.86
N LEU A 253 -19.85 19.84 -10.96
CA LEU A 253 -18.84 20.41 -10.07
C LEU A 253 -17.53 20.75 -10.78
N SER A 254 -17.19 20.06 -11.88
CA SER A 254 -16.00 20.32 -12.70
C SER A 254 -15.92 21.78 -13.20
N ARG A 255 -17.08 22.42 -13.39
CA ARG A 255 -17.22 23.81 -13.85
C ARG A 255 -16.69 24.85 -12.86
N TYR A 256 -16.50 24.47 -11.59
CA TYR A 256 -15.93 25.33 -10.56
C TYR A 256 -14.41 25.22 -10.44
N SER A 257 -13.73 24.47 -11.31
CA SER A 257 -12.26 24.29 -11.28
C SER A 257 -11.50 25.62 -11.23
N GLN A 258 -11.91 26.61 -12.03
CA GLN A 258 -11.33 27.95 -12.07
C GLN A 258 -11.92 28.93 -11.03
N GLN A 259 -12.84 28.46 -10.18
CA GLN A 259 -13.54 29.26 -9.17
C GLN A 259 -13.20 28.81 -7.75
N GLY A 260 -12.02 28.19 -7.56
CA GLY A 260 -11.59 27.66 -6.27
C GLY A 260 -12.05 26.22 -5.98
N GLY A 261 -12.54 25.53 -7.00
CA GLY A 261 -12.93 24.12 -6.92
C GLY A 261 -14.21 23.87 -6.13
N ALA A 262 -14.64 22.61 -6.13
CA ALA A 262 -15.88 22.20 -5.49
C ALA A 262 -15.72 20.94 -4.64
N LEU A 263 -16.51 20.88 -3.57
CA LEU A 263 -16.64 19.75 -2.67
C LEU A 263 -17.99 19.06 -2.90
N LEU A 264 -17.96 17.76 -3.17
CA LEU A 264 -19.13 16.89 -3.11
C LEU A 264 -19.13 16.17 -1.77
N TYR A 265 -20.13 16.40 -0.92
CA TYR A 265 -20.28 15.62 0.30
C TYR A 265 -21.35 14.54 0.17
N VAL A 266 -21.05 13.40 0.78
CA VAL A 266 -21.93 12.25 0.91
C VAL A 266 -22.43 12.22 2.36
N PRO A 267 -23.71 12.50 2.62
CA PRO A 267 -24.25 12.52 3.98
C PRO A 267 -24.40 11.11 4.57
N PRO A 268 -24.72 10.99 5.88
CA PRO A 268 -25.00 9.69 6.50
C PRO A 268 -26.03 8.89 5.70
N GLY A 269 -25.77 7.60 5.49
CA GLY A 269 -26.59 6.75 4.62
C GLY A 269 -25.76 5.70 3.89
N ARG A 270 -26.43 4.83 3.13
CA ARG A 270 -25.80 3.77 2.34
C ARG A 270 -26.01 4.06 0.85
N TRP A 271 -24.95 4.22 0.08
CA TRP A 271 -25.02 4.75 -1.28
C TRP A 271 -24.46 3.72 -2.25
N LEU A 272 -25.33 2.88 -2.80
CA LEU A 272 -24.95 1.92 -3.83
C LEU A 272 -24.62 2.67 -5.12
N THR A 273 -23.46 2.42 -5.71
CA THR A 273 -23.05 3.01 -6.99
C THR A 273 -22.11 2.06 -7.74
N GLY A 274 -22.15 2.15 -9.06
CA GLY A 274 -21.11 1.60 -9.93
C GLY A 274 -19.89 2.51 -9.96
N THR A 275 -19.01 2.23 -10.91
CA THR A 275 -17.82 3.05 -11.16
C THR A 275 -18.18 4.50 -11.48
N PHE A 276 -17.44 5.46 -10.92
CA PHE A 276 -17.53 6.87 -11.31
C PHE A 276 -16.16 7.56 -11.30
N ASN A 277 -16.02 8.55 -12.19
CA ASN A 277 -14.76 9.26 -12.40
C ASN A 277 -14.73 10.55 -11.58
N LEU A 278 -13.56 10.92 -11.07
CA LEU A 278 -13.29 12.21 -10.42
C LEU A 278 -12.83 13.27 -11.43
N THR A 279 -12.79 14.52 -10.99
CA THR A 279 -12.30 15.68 -11.75
C THR A 279 -11.28 16.50 -10.96
N SER A 280 -10.60 17.45 -11.60
CA SER A 280 -9.59 18.31 -10.96
C SER A 280 -10.21 19.37 -10.04
N HIS A 281 -9.44 19.86 -9.06
CA HIS A 281 -9.87 20.84 -8.06
C HIS A 281 -11.14 20.40 -7.31
N PHE A 282 -11.19 19.12 -6.98
CA PHE A 282 -12.36 18.45 -6.45
C PHE A 282 -12.08 17.90 -5.04
N THR A 283 -13.12 17.85 -4.22
CA THR A 283 -13.11 17.13 -2.95
C THR A 283 -14.29 16.18 -2.87
N LEU A 284 -14.05 14.88 -2.76
CA LEU A 284 -15.05 13.90 -2.32
C LEU A 284 -14.99 13.83 -0.79
N PHE A 285 -16.08 14.16 -0.11
CA PHE A 285 -16.16 14.20 1.34
C PHE A 285 -17.20 13.21 1.90
N LEU A 286 -16.78 12.19 2.64
CA LEU A 286 -17.71 11.24 3.25
C LEU A 286 -17.98 11.61 4.72
N HIS A 287 -19.24 11.87 5.06
CA HIS A 287 -19.62 12.09 6.45
C HIS A 287 -19.41 10.85 7.31
N LYS A 288 -19.42 11.06 8.63
CA LYS A 288 -19.58 9.97 9.58
C LYS A 288 -20.86 9.21 9.24
N ASP A 289 -20.82 7.88 9.30
CA ASP A 289 -21.94 6.99 8.98
C ASP A 289 -22.40 7.02 7.50
N ALA A 290 -21.66 7.69 6.61
CA ALA A 290 -21.80 7.52 5.17
C ALA A 290 -21.06 6.26 4.72
N VAL A 291 -21.72 5.41 3.93
CA VAL A 291 -21.16 4.18 3.37
C VAL A 291 -21.37 4.17 1.86
N LEU A 292 -20.31 4.36 1.07
CA LEU A 292 -20.34 4.06 -0.36
C LEU A 292 -20.24 2.55 -0.55
N LEU A 293 -21.17 1.97 -1.29
CA LEU A 293 -21.19 0.54 -1.60
C LEU A 293 -20.92 0.36 -3.09
N ALA A 294 -19.86 -0.36 -3.44
CA ALA A 294 -19.58 -0.69 -4.82
C ALA A 294 -20.57 -1.72 -5.37
N SER A 295 -21.06 -1.53 -6.59
CA SER A 295 -22.04 -2.46 -7.19
C SER A 295 -21.49 -3.88 -7.31
N GLN A 296 -22.34 -4.86 -7.02
CA GLN A 296 -22.04 -6.28 -7.23
C GLN A 296 -22.40 -6.75 -8.64
N ASP A 297 -23.05 -5.91 -9.46
CA ASP A 297 -23.27 -6.21 -10.87
C ASP A 297 -21.99 -5.90 -11.65
N ILE A 298 -21.43 -6.90 -12.31
CA ILE A 298 -20.21 -6.76 -13.12
C ILE A 298 -20.38 -5.76 -14.28
N ASN A 299 -21.60 -5.53 -14.74
CA ASN A 299 -21.90 -4.59 -15.83
C ASN A 299 -21.76 -3.12 -15.39
N ASP A 300 -21.74 -2.85 -14.09
CA ASP A 300 -21.50 -1.51 -13.53
C ASP A 300 -20.00 -1.13 -13.46
N TRP A 301 -19.13 -1.98 -14.01
CA TRP A 301 -17.69 -1.84 -14.05
C TRP A 301 -17.22 -1.80 -15.51
N PRO A 302 -17.06 -0.60 -16.11
CA PRO A 302 -16.55 -0.46 -17.46
C PRO A 302 -15.17 -1.10 -17.62
N LEU A 303 -14.80 -1.50 -18.83
CA LEU A 303 -13.45 -1.98 -19.11
C LEU A 303 -12.49 -0.82 -19.35
N ALA A 304 -11.31 -0.93 -18.76
CA ALA A 304 -10.16 -0.08 -19.00
C ALA A 304 -9.05 -0.90 -19.68
N LYS A 305 -8.18 -0.19 -20.40
CA LYS A 305 -6.94 -0.78 -20.93
C LYS A 305 -6.02 -1.20 -19.79
N PRO A 306 -5.13 -2.18 -20.02
CA PRO A 306 -4.01 -2.45 -19.12
C PRO A 306 -3.22 -1.18 -18.79
N LEU A 307 -2.53 -1.22 -17.66
CA LEU A 307 -1.56 -0.19 -17.34
C LEU A 307 -0.43 -0.24 -18.38
N PRO A 308 -0.02 0.89 -18.98
CA PRO A 308 1.05 0.91 -19.98
C PRO A 308 2.35 0.29 -19.48
N SER A 309 2.66 0.44 -18.18
CA SER A 309 3.85 -0.15 -17.56
C SER A 309 3.72 -1.64 -17.19
N TYR A 310 2.59 -2.28 -17.51
CA TYR A 310 2.34 -3.71 -17.27
C TYR A 310 2.08 -4.49 -18.55
N GLY A 311 1.67 -3.82 -19.64
CA GLY A 311 1.40 -4.46 -20.94
C GLY A 311 0.06 -5.21 -21.02
N HIS A 312 -0.32 -5.93 -19.97
CA HIS A 312 -1.54 -6.73 -19.89
C HIS A 312 -2.19 -6.66 -18.49
N GLY A 313 -3.35 -7.29 -18.34
CA GLY A 313 -4.02 -7.42 -17.05
C GLY A 313 -3.24 -8.31 -16.07
N ARG A 314 -3.12 -7.86 -14.82
CA ARG A 314 -2.31 -8.52 -13.79
C ARG A 314 -2.73 -9.96 -13.45
N GLU A 315 -4.00 -10.29 -13.65
CA GLU A 315 -4.59 -11.58 -13.25
C GLU A 315 -5.24 -12.34 -14.41
N ALA A 316 -5.49 -11.66 -15.51
CA ALA A 316 -6.16 -12.21 -16.67
C ALA A 316 -5.70 -11.48 -17.93
N PRO A 317 -5.59 -12.18 -19.08
CA PRO A 317 -5.20 -11.55 -20.33
C PRO A 317 -6.21 -10.48 -20.76
N GLY A 318 -5.74 -9.51 -21.55
CA GLY A 318 -6.56 -8.40 -22.02
C GLY A 318 -6.68 -7.27 -21.00
N GLY A 319 -7.82 -6.58 -21.00
CA GLY A 319 -8.06 -5.39 -20.18
C GLY A 319 -8.31 -5.68 -18.69
N ARG A 320 -8.77 -4.65 -18.00
CA ARG A 320 -9.13 -4.68 -16.58
C ARG A 320 -10.47 -4.01 -16.36
N TYR A 321 -11.20 -4.42 -15.33
CA TYR A 321 -12.33 -3.62 -14.87
C TYR A 321 -11.82 -2.28 -14.31
N MET A 322 -12.49 -1.19 -14.66
CA MET A 322 -12.17 0.14 -14.16
C MET A 322 -12.40 0.19 -12.64
N SER A 323 -11.54 0.89 -11.91
CA SER A 323 -11.61 0.97 -10.46
C SER A 323 -12.88 1.66 -9.96
N PHE A 324 -13.34 1.34 -8.75
CA PHE A 324 -14.62 1.83 -8.23
C PHE A 324 -14.69 3.36 -8.19
N ILE A 325 -13.66 3.97 -7.59
CA ILE A 325 -13.43 5.42 -7.67
C ILE A 325 -12.19 5.62 -8.54
N PHE A 326 -12.39 6.19 -9.73
CA PHE A 326 -11.34 6.34 -10.73
C PHE A 326 -11.04 7.80 -11.01
N GLY A 327 -9.81 8.11 -11.38
CA GLY A 327 -9.41 9.43 -11.87
C GLY A 327 -8.13 9.34 -12.69
N THR A 328 -8.03 10.13 -13.76
CA THR A 328 -6.81 10.20 -14.58
C THR A 328 -6.55 11.63 -15.03
N ASN A 329 -5.28 12.02 -15.14
CA ASN A 329 -4.85 13.37 -15.54
C ASN A 329 -5.44 14.48 -14.66
N LEU A 330 -5.50 14.24 -13.35
CA LEU A 330 -6.10 15.15 -12.38
C LEU A 330 -5.06 16.01 -11.67
N THR A 331 -5.47 17.20 -11.28
CA THR A 331 -4.70 18.10 -10.41
C THR A 331 -5.54 18.48 -9.21
N ASP A 332 -4.95 18.45 -8.02
CA ASP A 332 -5.60 18.94 -6.80
C ASP A 332 -6.90 18.18 -6.49
N VAL A 333 -6.74 16.90 -6.11
CA VAL A 333 -7.84 15.99 -5.79
C VAL A 333 -7.77 15.56 -4.34
N ILE A 334 -8.88 15.69 -3.63
CA ILE A 334 -8.98 15.32 -2.22
C ILE A 334 -10.10 14.31 -2.06
N ILE A 335 -9.80 13.15 -1.46
CA ILE A 335 -10.79 12.17 -1.01
C ILE A 335 -10.67 12.10 0.51
N THR A 336 -11.66 12.61 1.23
CA THR A 336 -11.58 12.70 2.68
C THR A 336 -12.95 12.60 3.35
N GLY A 337 -13.01 12.77 4.68
CA GLY A 337 -14.25 12.62 5.40
C GLY A 337 -14.12 12.70 6.91
N MET A 338 -15.19 12.34 7.59
CA MET A 338 -15.26 12.18 9.04
C MET A 338 -15.26 10.68 9.40
N ASN A 339 -14.29 9.95 8.85
CA ASN A 339 -14.22 8.49 8.95
C ASN A 339 -15.45 7.79 8.31
N GLY A 340 -15.93 8.31 7.19
CA GLY A 340 -16.89 7.61 6.35
C GLY A 340 -16.26 6.39 5.66
N THR A 341 -17.12 5.50 5.17
CA THR A 341 -16.72 4.18 4.68
C THR A 341 -16.88 4.05 3.18
N ILE A 342 -15.89 3.44 2.54
CA ILE A 342 -15.96 2.97 1.14
C ILE A 342 -15.82 1.45 1.17
N ASP A 343 -16.88 0.74 0.82
CA ASP A 343 -16.94 -0.72 0.85
C ASP A 343 -17.02 -1.26 -0.57
N GLY A 344 -15.96 -1.96 -0.98
CA GLY A 344 -15.81 -2.54 -2.31
C GLY A 344 -16.69 -3.77 -2.55
N GLN A 345 -17.33 -4.33 -1.52
CA GLN A 345 -18.13 -5.56 -1.60
C GLN A 345 -17.41 -6.68 -2.36
N GLY A 346 -16.11 -6.85 -2.09
CA GLY A 346 -15.16 -7.67 -2.86
C GLY A 346 -15.44 -9.17 -2.94
N GLU A 347 -16.31 -9.72 -2.09
CA GLU A 347 -16.54 -11.18 -1.99
C GLU A 347 -16.86 -11.82 -3.34
N ILE A 348 -17.73 -11.20 -4.14
CA ILE A 348 -18.11 -11.71 -5.46
C ILE A 348 -16.91 -11.83 -6.41
N TRP A 349 -15.92 -10.95 -6.26
CA TRP A 349 -14.72 -10.89 -7.09
C TRP A 349 -13.73 -11.96 -6.65
N TRP A 350 -13.55 -12.13 -5.34
CA TRP A 350 -12.69 -13.15 -4.77
C TRP A 350 -13.19 -14.56 -5.09
N THR A 351 -14.50 -14.79 -5.00
CA THR A 351 -15.11 -16.06 -5.41
C THR A 351 -14.85 -16.35 -6.89
N LYS A 352 -15.09 -15.37 -7.78
CA LYS A 352 -14.82 -15.55 -9.22
C LYS A 352 -13.34 -15.79 -9.52
N PHE A 353 -12.44 -15.14 -8.78
CA PHE A 353 -10.99 -15.36 -8.89
C PHE A 353 -10.62 -16.80 -8.54
N HIS A 354 -11.02 -17.28 -7.36
CA HIS A 354 -10.74 -18.66 -6.94
C HIS A 354 -11.37 -19.72 -7.85
N GLU A 355 -12.51 -19.41 -8.46
CA GLU A 355 -13.18 -20.29 -9.42
C GLU A 355 -12.62 -20.21 -10.85
N GLY A 356 -11.64 -19.33 -11.13
CA GLY A 356 -11.09 -19.14 -12.48
C GLY A 356 -12.11 -18.58 -13.48
N LYS A 357 -13.13 -17.85 -13.01
CA LYS A 357 -14.25 -17.34 -13.83
C LYS A 357 -14.10 -15.87 -14.24
N LEU A 358 -12.95 -15.25 -13.98
CA LEU A 358 -12.69 -13.87 -14.38
C LEU A 358 -12.22 -13.82 -15.83
N ARG A 359 -12.85 -12.96 -16.62
CA ARG A 359 -12.42 -12.68 -18.00
C ARG A 359 -11.35 -11.61 -18.11
N TYR A 360 -11.31 -10.71 -17.12
CA TYR A 360 -10.44 -9.54 -17.06
C TYR A 360 -9.97 -9.34 -15.62
N THR A 361 -8.88 -8.60 -15.45
CA THR A 361 -8.32 -8.30 -14.12
C THR A 361 -9.33 -7.53 -13.27
N ARG A 362 -9.41 -7.88 -11.98
CA ARG A 362 -10.35 -7.27 -11.01
C ARG A 362 -10.11 -5.77 -10.85
N PRO A 363 -11.15 -4.99 -10.50
CA PRO A 363 -11.00 -3.54 -10.32
C PRO A 363 -10.34 -3.20 -8.98
N HIS A 364 -9.62 -2.08 -8.91
CA HIS A 364 -9.16 -1.52 -7.62
C HIS A 364 -10.30 -0.81 -6.91
N LEU A 365 -10.16 -0.57 -5.60
CA LEU A 365 -11.13 0.25 -4.87
C LEU A 365 -10.99 1.75 -5.23
N ILE A 366 -9.77 2.29 -5.18
CA ILE A 366 -9.50 3.67 -5.59
C ILE A 366 -8.25 3.68 -6.46
N GLU A 367 -8.35 4.25 -7.66
CA GLU A 367 -7.20 4.43 -8.55
C GLU A 367 -7.14 5.85 -9.11
N ILE A 368 -5.98 6.47 -8.94
CA ILE A 368 -5.70 7.82 -9.44
C ILE A 368 -4.45 7.76 -10.31
N MET A 369 -4.62 7.97 -11.61
CA MET A 369 -3.57 7.83 -12.63
C MET A 369 -3.06 9.19 -13.11
N HIS A 370 -1.78 9.30 -13.46
CA HIS A 370 -1.21 10.47 -14.16
C HIS A 370 -1.55 11.82 -13.52
N SER A 371 -1.58 11.87 -12.19
CA SER A 371 -2.16 13.00 -11.46
C SER A 371 -1.18 13.62 -10.49
N ASN A 372 -1.46 14.84 -10.05
CA ASN A 372 -0.62 15.54 -9.07
C ASN A 372 -1.46 16.22 -7.98
N ASN A 373 -0.84 16.45 -6.82
CA ASN A 373 -1.46 17.06 -5.64
C ASN A 373 -2.67 16.26 -5.16
N ILE A 374 -2.42 15.04 -4.71
CA ILE A 374 -3.44 14.08 -4.28
C ILE A 374 -3.45 13.99 -2.76
N GLN A 375 -4.63 14.10 -2.14
CA GLN A 375 -4.83 13.83 -0.73
C GLN A 375 -5.91 12.77 -0.53
N ILE A 376 -5.59 11.68 0.15
CA ILE A 376 -6.55 10.66 0.58
C ILE A 376 -6.45 10.53 2.10
N SER A 377 -7.49 10.89 2.86
CA SER A 377 -7.37 10.91 4.33
C SER A 377 -8.66 10.76 5.11
N HIS A 378 -8.60 10.25 6.35
CA HIS A 378 -9.75 10.16 7.28
C HIS A 378 -10.92 9.31 6.77
N LEU A 379 -10.62 8.11 6.28
CA LEU A 379 -11.60 7.18 5.71
C LEU A 379 -11.38 5.76 6.23
N THR A 380 -12.44 4.97 6.18
CA THR A 380 -12.38 3.51 6.32
C THR A 380 -12.64 2.86 4.96
N LEU A 381 -11.74 2.00 4.52
CA LEU A 381 -11.80 1.27 3.25
C LEU A 381 -12.01 -0.21 3.53
N LEU A 382 -13.07 -0.80 3.00
CA LEU A 382 -13.45 -2.18 3.27
C LEU A 382 -13.49 -3.01 1.99
N ASN A 383 -13.12 -4.28 2.11
CA ASN A 383 -13.44 -5.35 1.16
C ASN A 383 -13.15 -4.97 -0.30
N SER A 384 -11.94 -4.48 -0.58
CA SER A 384 -11.53 -4.16 -1.95
C SER A 384 -11.64 -5.40 -2.86
N PRO A 385 -12.14 -5.28 -4.10
CA PRO A 385 -12.14 -6.38 -5.05
C PRO A 385 -10.74 -6.92 -5.36
N PHE A 386 -9.73 -6.05 -5.39
CA PHE A 386 -8.31 -6.30 -5.66
C PHE A 386 -7.46 -5.32 -4.83
N TRP A 387 -6.44 -4.66 -5.39
CA TRP A 387 -5.69 -3.61 -4.68
C TRP A 387 -6.58 -2.46 -4.21
N THR A 388 -6.30 -1.92 -3.03
CA THR A 388 -7.20 -0.98 -2.34
C THR A 388 -6.95 0.48 -2.75
N LEU A 389 -5.75 1.01 -2.50
CA LEU A 389 -5.38 2.38 -2.88
C LEU A 389 -4.23 2.36 -3.87
N HIS A 390 -4.52 2.65 -5.15
CA HIS A 390 -3.55 2.59 -6.24
C HIS A 390 -3.33 3.98 -6.89
N PRO A 391 -2.55 4.88 -6.27
CA PRO A 391 -1.99 6.02 -6.98
C PRO A 391 -0.91 5.52 -7.95
N VAL A 392 -1.06 5.83 -9.24
CA VAL A 392 -0.14 5.36 -10.28
C VAL A 392 0.28 6.50 -11.21
N TYR A 393 1.57 6.54 -11.59
CA TYR A 393 2.15 7.59 -12.44
C TYR A 393 1.93 9.01 -11.90
N SER A 394 1.90 9.15 -10.57
CA SER A 394 1.41 10.36 -9.93
C SER A 394 2.48 11.02 -9.05
N SER A 395 2.31 12.31 -8.76
CA SER A 395 3.20 13.05 -7.88
C SER A 395 2.48 13.76 -6.74
N ASP A 396 3.23 14.06 -5.67
CA ASP A 396 2.73 14.87 -4.55
C ASP A 396 1.51 14.24 -3.90
N VAL A 397 1.69 13.00 -3.45
CA VAL A 397 0.62 12.13 -2.92
C VAL A 397 0.70 12.08 -1.40
N ILE A 398 -0.41 12.41 -0.72
CA ILE A 398 -0.54 12.32 0.73
C ILE A 398 -1.65 11.34 1.07
N ILE A 399 -1.29 10.26 1.75
CA ILE A 399 -2.23 9.28 2.30
C ILE A 399 -2.08 9.30 3.82
N GLN A 400 -3.14 9.69 4.53
CA GLN A 400 -3.06 9.87 5.98
C GLN A 400 -4.32 9.43 6.73
N ARG A 401 -4.17 8.78 7.89
CA ARG A 401 -5.30 8.42 8.77
C ARG A 401 -6.35 7.59 8.05
N ILE A 402 -5.89 6.55 7.36
CA ILE A 402 -6.74 5.59 6.68
C ILE A 402 -6.80 4.30 7.49
N THR A 403 -7.99 3.74 7.61
CA THR A 403 -8.20 2.37 8.07
C THR A 403 -8.55 1.51 6.86
N ILE A 404 -7.78 0.46 6.59
CA ILE A 404 -8.05 -0.50 5.51
C ILE A 404 -8.32 -1.86 6.15
N LEU A 405 -9.45 -2.49 5.82
CA LEU A 405 -9.83 -3.80 6.33
C LEU A 405 -10.32 -4.70 5.19
N ALA A 406 -9.60 -5.78 4.95
CA ALA A 406 -10.04 -6.90 4.14
C ALA A 406 -9.88 -8.21 4.94
N PRO A 407 -10.70 -9.25 4.68
CA PRO A 407 -10.47 -10.57 5.24
C PRO A 407 -9.06 -11.06 4.91
N VAL A 408 -8.33 -11.61 5.88
CA VAL A 408 -6.92 -12.03 5.71
C VAL A 408 -6.69 -13.18 4.70
N LYS A 409 -7.76 -13.73 4.12
CA LYS A 409 -7.72 -14.73 3.05
C LYS A 409 -8.26 -14.20 1.71
N SER A 410 -8.56 -12.91 1.64
CA SER A 410 -8.97 -12.28 0.38
C SER A 410 -7.76 -12.15 -0.54
N PRO A 411 -7.84 -12.60 -1.80
CA PRO A 411 -6.69 -12.63 -2.70
C PRO A 411 -6.34 -11.22 -3.17
N ASN A 412 -5.07 -10.84 -3.04
CA ASN A 412 -4.48 -9.62 -3.61
C ASN A 412 -5.20 -8.33 -3.19
N THR A 413 -5.52 -8.22 -1.90
CA THR A 413 -6.15 -7.03 -1.31
C THR A 413 -5.13 -6.08 -0.72
N ASP A 414 -4.04 -5.84 -1.45
CA ASP A 414 -2.96 -4.93 -1.10
C ASP A 414 -3.54 -3.61 -0.56
N GLY A 415 -2.93 -3.08 0.50
CA GLY A 415 -3.44 -1.91 1.19
C GLY A 415 -3.19 -0.62 0.41
N ILE A 416 -1.93 -0.27 0.20
CA ILE A 416 -1.53 0.95 -0.51
C ILE A 416 -0.41 0.63 -1.49
N ASP A 417 -0.65 0.97 -2.76
CA ASP A 417 0.19 0.63 -3.90
C ASP A 417 0.71 1.90 -4.58
N PRO A 418 1.74 2.58 -4.04
CA PRO A 418 2.40 3.64 -4.78
C PRO A 418 3.16 3.00 -5.96
N ASP A 419 2.59 3.14 -7.16
CA ASP A 419 3.15 2.61 -8.40
C ASP A 419 3.67 3.76 -9.28
N SER A 420 4.96 3.76 -9.59
CA SER A 420 5.60 4.79 -10.41
C SER A 420 5.32 6.22 -9.89
N CYS A 421 5.30 6.40 -8.56
CA CYS A 421 4.92 7.65 -7.90
C CYS A 421 6.13 8.44 -7.39
N THR A 422 6.08 9.77 -7.45
CA THR A 422 7.15 10.63 -6.91
C THR A 422 6.64 11.53 -5.77
N ASN A 423 7.44 11.67 -4.71
CA ASN A 423 7.17 12.60 -3.60
C ASN A 423 5.87 12.23 -2.87
N THR A 424 5.86 11.04 -2.26
CA THR A 424 4.70 10.42 -1.62
C THR A 424 4.89 10.33 -0.10
N ARG A 425 3.83 10.59 0.66
CA ARG A 425 3.79 10.42 2.12
C ARG A 425 2.61 9.54 2.52
N ILE A 426 2.90 8.43 3.18
CA ILE A 426 1.93 7.52 3.81
C ILE A 426 2.12 7.61 5.32
N GLU A 427 1.11 8.06 6.06
CA GLU A 427 1.24 8.21 7.51
C GLU A 427 -0.02 7.93 8.33
N ASP A 428 0.16 7.45 9.57
CA ASP A 428 -0.96 7.24 10.52
C ASP A 428 -2.01 6.24 10.02
N CYS A 429 -1.60 5.18 9.33
CA CYS A 429 -2.50 4.19 8.73
C CYS A 429 -2.58 2.89 9.55
N PHE A 430 -3.76 2.27 9.55
CA PHE A 430 -4.00 0.94 10.11
C PHE A 430 -4.53 0.03 9.00
N ILE A 431 -3.84 -1.08 8.73
CA ILE A 431 -4.13 -1.94 7.58
C ILE A 431 -4.24 -3.39 8.03
N VAL A 432 -5.36 -4.02 7.71
CA VAL A 432 -5.54 -5.47 7.71
C VAL A 432 -5.81 -5.89 6.27
N SER A 433 -4.92 -6.72 5.73
CA SER A 433 -4.97 -7.13 4.32
C SER A 433 -4.81 -8.65 4.20
N GLY A 434 -5.32 -9.21 3.10
CA GLY A 434 -5.00 -10.57 2.67
C GLY A 434 -3.67 -10.68 1.92
N ASP A 435 -3.07 -9.55 1.54
CA ASP A 435 -1.78 -9.44 0.87
C ASP A 435 -0.95 -8.29 1.49
N ASP A 436 -0.04 -7.65 0.75
CA ASP A 436 0.87 -6.64 1.28
C ASP A 436 0.14 -5.42 1.88
N CYS A 437 0.55 -4.94 3.06
CA CYS A 437 -0.05 -3.72 3.63
C CYS A 437 0.35 -2.46 2.84
N VAL A 438 1.61 -2.36 2.41
CA VAL A 438 2.09 -1.35 1.47
C VAL A 438 2.95 -2.04 0.43
N ALA A 439 2.54 -1.98 -0.84
CA ALA A 439 3.26 -2.59 -1.96
C ALA A 439 3.79 -1.51 -2.90
N VAL A 440 5.09 -1.22 -2.80
CA VAL A 440 5.75 -0.22 -3.65
C VAL A 440 6.08 -0.85 -5.00
N LYS A 441 5.59 -0.26 -6.08
CA LYS A 441 5.70 -0.79 -7.45
C LYS A 441 6.19 0.27 -8.43
N SER A 442 6.56 -0.13 -9.64
CA SER A 442 6.95 0.74 -10.76
C SER A 442 6.86 0.04 -12.12
N GLY A 443 5.81 -0.76 -12.34
CA GLY A 443 5.65 -1.53 -13.58
C GLY A 443 6.42 -2.85 -13.67
N TRP A 444 6.16 -3.60 -14.73
CA TRP A 444 6.48 -5.01 -14.86
C TRP A 444 7.30 -5.30 -16.12
N ASP A 445 8.49 -5.87 -15.92
CA ASP A 445 9.46 -6.30 -16.92
C ASP A 445 9.69 -5.29 -18.05
N GLU A 446 9.67 -5.71 -19.31
CA GLU A 446 9.94 -4.87 -20.49
C GLU A 446 8.98 -3.68 -20.59
N TYR A 447 7.74 -3.81 -20.12
CA TYR A 447 6.77 -2.73 -20.13
C TYR A 447 7.13 -1.67 -19.09
N GLY A 448 7.52 -2.10 -17.89
CA GLY A 448 8.00 -1.19 -16.85
C GLY A 448 9.34 -0.54 -17.22
N ILE A 449 10.25 -1.30 -17.82
CA ILE A 449 11.54 -0.80 -18.32
C ILE A 449 11.32 0.24 -19.42
N ALA A 450 10.46 -0.04 -20.40
CA ALA A 450 10.16 0.88 -21.50
C ALA A 450 9.44 2.13 -21.00
N TYR A 451 8.55 1.99 -20.01
CA TYR A 451 7.84 3.12 -19.42
C TYR A 451 8.77 4.00 -18.56
N GLY A 452 9.72 3.40 -17.85
CA GLY A 452 10.87 4.10 -17.27
C GLY A 452 10.54 5.10 -16.16
N MET A 453 9.41 4.92 -15.46
CA MET A 453 9.01 5.79 -14.35
C MET A 453 9.19 5.09 -12.99
N PRO A 454 10.14 5.55 -12.15
CA PRO A 454 10.36 4.95 -10.85
C PRO A 454 9.33 5.42 -9.81
N THR A 455 9.14 4.62 -8.76
CA THR A 455 8.65 5.15 -7.49
C THR A 455 9.82 5.71 -6.69
N ARG A 456 9.75 6.99 -6.31
CA ARG A 456 10.84 7.65 -5.56
C ARG A 456 10.40 8.73 -4.60
N HIS A 457 11.26 9.00 -3.62
CA HIS A 457 10.97 9.97 -2.54
C HIS A 457 9.69 9.58 -1.81
N LEU A 458 9.70 8.40 -1.19
CA LEU A 458 8.56 7.83 -0.49
C LEU A 458 8.83 7.84 1.03
N ALA A 459 8.00 8.54 1.79
CA ALA A 459 7.98 8.47 3.25
C ALA A 459 6.81 7.61 3.74
N ILE A 460 7.09 6.63 4.59
CA ILE A 460 6.11 5.79 5.28
C ILE A 460 6.35 5.94 6.78
N ARG A 461 5.33 6.32 7.56
CA ARG A 461 5.50 6.45 9.01
C ARG A 461 4.27 6.15 9.85
N ARG A 462 4.46 5.66 11.07
CA ARG A 462 3.36 5.37 12.02
C ARG A 462 2.29 4.49 11.35
N LEU A 463 2.75 3.38 10.79
CA LEU A 463 1.93 2.38 10.10
C LEU A 463 1.78 1.16 11.00
N THR A 464 0.55 0.69 11.16
CA THR A 464 0.25 -0.60 11.78
C THR A 464 -0.29 -1.56 10.72
N CYS A 465 0.31 -2.74 10.62
CA CYS A 465 -0.04 -3.76 9.63
C CYS A 465 -0.37 -5.11 10.27
N ILE A 466 -1.39 -5.77 9.70
CA ILE A 466 -1.71 -7.17 9.91
C ILE A 466 -1.90 -7.83 8.54
N SER A 467 -0.94 -8.63 8.11
CA SER A 467 -1.03 -9.45 6.89
C SER A 467 -0.40 -10.83 7.10
N PRO A 468 -1.18 -11.82 7.59
CA PRO A 468 -0.64 -13.12 8.01
C PRO A 468 0.04 -13.93 6.89
N THR A 469 -0.24 -13.60 5.64
CA THR A 469 0.20 -14.31 4.43
C THR A 469 1.10 -13.48 3.53
N SER A 470 1.44 -12.23 3.90
CA SER A 470 2.26 -11.35 3.07
C SER A 470 3.08 -10.32 3.88
N ALA A 471 3.54 -9.24 3.24
CA ALA A 471 4.48 -8.31 3.86
C ALA A 471 3.82 -7.08 4.50
N MET A 472 4.50 -6.53 5.50
CA MET A 472 4.20 -5.21 6.03
C MET A 472 4.50 -4.10 5.02
N ILE A 473 5.70 -4.15 4.42
CA ILE A 473 6.10 -3.28 3.30
C ILE A 473 6.79 -4.16 2.28
N ALA A 474 6.19 -4.31 1.10
CA ALA A 474 6.80 -4.95 -0.05
C ALA A 474 7.39 -3.91 -1.00
N LEU A 475 8.59 -4.17 -1.49
CA LEU A 475 9.21 -3.47 -2.60
C LEU A 475 9.26 -4.45 -3.77
N GLY A 476 8.43 -4.22 -4.79
CA GLY A 476 8.19 -5.14 -5.91
C GLY A 476 7.00 -6.10 -5.70
N SER A 477 6.83 -7.15 -6.51
CA SER A 477 7.82 -7.62 -7.50
C SER A 477 7.87 -6.77 -8.77
N GLU A 478 6.83 -5.99 -9.06
CA GLU A 478 6.73 -5.13 -10.23
C GLU A 478 7.55 -3.85 -9.98
N MET A 479 8.88 -3.92 -10.17
CA MET A 479 9.83 -2.86 -9.86
C MET A 479 10.64 -2.36 -11.07
N SER A 480 10.13 -2.60 -12.28
CA SER A 480 10.89 -2.49 -13.53
C SER A 480 11.13 -1.06 -14.04
N GLY A 481 10.41 -0.07 -13.50
CA GLY A 481 10.70 1.35 -13.65
C GLY A 481 11.70 1.89 -12.61
N GLY A 482 11.95 1.12 -11.54
CA GLY A 482 12.85 1.44 -10.43
C GLY A 482 12.13 1.88 -9.15
N ILE A 483 12.74 1.55 -8.00
CA ILE A 483 12.31 2.00 -6.68
C ILE A 483 13.52 2.62 -5.97
N GLU A 484 13.43 3.89 -5.56
CA GLU A 484 14.53 4.58 -4.86
C GLU A 484 14.09 5.55 -3.76
N ASP A 485 14.95 5.78 -2.77
CA ASP A 485 14.71 6.73 -1.66
C ASP A 485 13.38 6.47 -0.93
N VAL A 486 13.27 5.25 -0.38
CA VAL A 486 12.14 4.81 0.45
C VAL A 486 12.54 4.91 1.92
N ARG A 487 11.78 5.67 2.70
CA ARG A 487 12.05 5.95 4.11
C ARG A 487 10.88 5.51 4.97
N ALA A 488 11.06 4.40 5.70
CA ALA A 488 10.06 3.86 6.60
C ALA A 488 10.49 4.06 8.06
N GLU A 489 9.64 4.69 8.87
CA GLU A 489 9.91 4.89 10.31
C GLU A 489 8.71 4.67 11.22
N ASP A 490 8.95 4.21 12.45
CA ASP A 490 7.90 3.96 13.45
C ASP A 490 6.82 3.01 12.92
N ILE A 491 7.22 1.80 12.53
CA ILE A 491 6.33 0.81 11.93
C ILE A 491 6.04 -0.32 12.92
N THR A 492 4.79 -0.75 13.00
CA THR A 492 4.34 -1.87 13.84
C THR A 492 3.71 -2.98 12.98
N ALA A 493 4.33 -4.15 12.93
CA ALA A 493 3.74 -5.35 12.32
C ALA A 493 3.20 -6.28 13.41
N ILE A 494 1.99 -6.81 13.21
CA ILE A 494 1.36 -7.75 14.13
C ILE A 494 0.85 -8.93 13.31
N ASN A 495 1.24 -10.15 13.68
CA ASN A 495 0.84 -11.38 13.02
C ASN A 495 0.94 -11.28 11.49
N THR A 496 2.11 -10.84 11.03
CA THR A 496 2.37 -10.57 9.61
C THR A 496 3.45 -11.54 9.11
N GLU A 497 3.38 -11.98 7.86
CA GLU A 497 4.32 -12.99 7.38
C GLU A 497 5.75 -12.45 7.36
N SER A 498 5.94 -11.23 6.85
CA SER A 498 7.24 -10.58 6.80
C SER A 498 7.21 -9.08 7.12
N GLY A 499 8.33 -8.57 7.62
CA GLY A 499 8.54 -7.13 7.83
C GLY A 499 8.66 -6.38 6.50
N VAL A 500 9.85 -5.82 6.23
CA VAL A 500 10.14 -5.26 4.90
C VAL A 500 10.62 -6.38 3.99
N ARG A 501 9.92 -6.56 2.88
CA ARG A 501 10.16 -7.61 1.88
C ARG A 501 10.62 -6.99 0.56
N ILE A 502 11.73 -7.48 0.00
CA ILE A 502 12.17 -7.11 -1.36
C ILE A 502 11.94 -8.30 -2.28
N LYS A 503 11.20 -8.08 -3.38
CA LYS A 503 10.81 -9.12 -4.35
C LYS A 503 11.30 -8.71 -5.73
N THR A 504 12.09 -9.55 -6.39
CA THR A 504 12.51 -9.33 -7.78
C THR A 504 12.91 -10.64 -8.46
N ALA A 505 13.12 -10.60 -9.78
CA ALA A 505 13.64 -11.71 -10.56
C ALA A 505 14.47 -11.22 -11.75
N MET A 506 15.26 -12.11 -12.36
CA MET A 506 15.78 -11.91 -13.71
C MET A 506 14.61 -11.59 -14.64
N GLY A 507 14.72 -10.60 -15.52
CA GLY A 507 13.59 -10.08 -16.30
C GLY A 507 13.12 -8.70 -15.86
N ARG A 508 13.13 -8.45 -14.54
CA ARG A 508 12.62 -7.19 -13.99
C ARG A 508 13.48 -5.99 -14.37
N GLY A 509 14.79 -6.15 -14.44
CA GLY A 509 15.72 -5.06 -14.69
C GLY A 509 15.69 -3.96 -13.61
N ALA A 510 16.10 -2.76 -13.99
CA ALA A 510 16.12 -1.56 -13.14
C ALA A 510 16.73 -1.79 -11.74
N TYR A 511 16.09 -1.29 -10.69
CA TYR A 511 16.68 -1.24 -9.36
C TYR A 511 15.69 -1.13 -8.20
N VAL A 512 16.08 -1.65 -7.04
CA VAL A 512 15.58 -1.25 -5.72
C VAL A 512 16.77 -0.72 -4.93
N ARG A 513 16.80 0.58 -4.63
CA ARG A 513 17.94 1.19 -3.93
C ARG A 513 17.57 2.24 -2.91
N ASP A 514 18.52 2.58 -2.05
CA ASP A 514 18.39 3.67 -1.06
C ASP A 514 17.12 3.50 -0.21
N VAL A 515 17.02 2.32 0.41
CA VAL A 515 15.91 1.95 1.29
C VAL A 515 16.37 2.11 2.73
N TYR A 516 15.62 2.88 3.52
CA TYR A 516 15.97 3.21 4.89
C TYR A 516 14.79 2.90 5.82
N VAL A 517 15.04 2.04 6.81
CA VAL A 517 14.04 1.57 7.75
C VAL A 517 14.53 1.82 9.16
N LYS A 518 13.75 2.52 9.98
CA LYS A 518 14.11 2.87 11.36
C LYS A 518 12.96 2.65 12.32
N GLY A 519 13.19 1.97 13.45
CA GLY A 519 12.17 1.89 14.51
C GLY A 519 11.03 0.96 14.11
N MET A 520 11.35 -0.32 13.93
CA MET A 520 10.38 -1.35 13.56
C MET A 520 10.10 -2.26 14.75
N LYS A 521 8.82 -2.39 15.10
CA LYS A 521 8.34 -3.31 16.14
C LYS A 521 7.51 -4.41 15.49
N MET A 522 7.86 -5.66 15.72
CA MET A 522 7.21 -6.79 15.06
C MET A 522 6.79 -7.85 16.07
N HIS A 523 5.54 -8.27 15.99
CA HIS A 523 4.94 -9.22 16.93
C HIS A 523 4.41 -10.43 16.16
N THR A 524 4.99 -11.61 16.39
CA THR A 524 4.62 -12.86 15.70
C THR A 524 4.82 -12.76 14.20
N MET A 525 6.00 -13.17 13.73
CA MET A 525 6.38 -13.09 12.33
C MET A 525 6.91 -14.43 11.82
N LYS A 526 6.74 -14.70 10.53
CA LYS A 526 7.48 -15.80 9.88
C LYS A 526 8.92 -15.34 9.60
N TRP A 527 9.10 -14.21 8.92
CA TRP A 527 10.41 -13.61 8.66
C TRP A 527 10.51 -12.16 9.16
N ALA A 528 11.53 -11.84 9.96
CA ALA A 528 11.78 -10.43 10.31
C ALA A 528 12.33 -9.63 9.11
N PHE A 529 13.22 -10.24 8.32
CA PHE A 529 13.74 -9.67 7.08
C PHE A 529 13.64 -10.68 5.93
N TRP A 530 13.14 -10.26 4.76
CA TRP A 530 13.05 -11.14 3.60
C TRP A 530 13.43 -10.42 2.31
N MET A 531 14.36 -11.00 1.56
CA MET A 531 14.68 -10.58 0.20
C MET A 531 14.74 -11.82 -0.67
N ASP A 532 14.11 -11.75 -1.84
CA ASP A 532 14.09 -12.86 -2.78
C ASP A 532 14.25 -12.37 -4.23
N GLY A 533 15.30 -12.86 -4.87
CA GLY A 533 15.66 -12.62 -6.27
C GLY A 533 15.11 -13.66 -7.24
N ASN A 534 14.26 -14.59 -6.78
CA ASN A 534 13.63 -15.61 -7.61
C ASN A 534 12.10 -15.49 -7.66
N TYR A 535 11.58 -14.27 -7.79
CA TYR A 535 10.14 -13.99 -7.88
C TYR A 535 9.62 -14.10 -9.33
N GLY A 536 9.61 -15.32 -9.87
CA GLY A 536 9.64 -15.63 -11.31
C GLY A 536 8.38 -15.40 -12.16
N SER A 537 7.35 -14.71 -11.66
CA SER A 537 6.17 -14.39 -12.48
C SER A 537 6.52 -13.35 -13.56
N HIS A 538 6.16 -13.58 -14.82
CA HIS A 538 6.42 -12.68 -15.95
C HIS A 538 5.12 -12.35 -16.69
N PRO A 539 5.00 -11.18 -17.34
CA PRO A 539 3.77 -10.75 -17.97
C PRO A 539 3.40 -11.64 -19.15
N ASP A 540 4.42 -12.00 -19.93
CA ASP A 540 4.34 -12.88 -21.08
C ASP A 540 5.75 -13.46 -21.38
N LYS A 541 5.94 -14.07 -22.54
CA LYS A 541 7.20 -14.73 -22.94
C LYS A 541 8.20 -13.79 -23.62
N HIS A 542 7.87 -12.51 -23.81
CA HIS A 542 8.69 -11.51 -24.50
C HIS A 542 9.65 -10.75 -23.58
N TYR A 543 9.54 -10.95 -22.26
CA TYR A 543 10.45 -10.34 -21.30
C TYR A 543 11.91 -10.68 -21.60
N ASN A 544 12.80 -9.76 -21.24
CA ASN A 544 14.24 -9.97 -21.44
C ASN A 544 14.82 -10.77 -20.25
N PRO A 545 15.14 -12.07 -20.38
CA PRO A 545 15.67 -12.87 -19.27
C PRO A 545 17.06 -12.43 -18.81
N ASN A 546 17.73 -11.55 -19.55
CA ASN A 546 19.02 -10.97 -19.18
C ASN A 546 18.89 -9.61 -18.49
N ALA A 547 17.67 -9.07 -18.35
CA ALA A 547 17.43 -7.84 -17.61
C ALA A 547 17.67 -8.09 -16.11
N ARG A 548 18.79 -7.55 -15.63
CA ARG A 548 19.32 -7.76 -14.28
C ARG A 548 18.83 -6.68 -13.31
N PRO A 549 18.11 -7.02 -12.23
CA PRO A 549 17.71 -6.05 -11.23
C PRO A 549 18.82 -5.75 -10.23
N MET A 550 19.12 -4.47 -10.01
CA MET A 550 20.06 -4.06 -8.97
C MET A 550 19.35 -3.85 -7.63
N VAL A 551 19.70 -4.61 -6.61
CA VAL A 551 19.28 -4.35 -5.22
C VAL A 551 20.47 -3.85 -4.41
N SER A 552 20.43 -2.60 -3.96
CA SER A 552 21.58 -1.99 -3.27
C SER A 552 21.19 -0.97 -2.20
N GLY A 553 22.02 -0.77 -1.17
CA GLY A 553 21.82 0.32 -0.21
C GLY A 553 20.57 0.13 0.68
N ILE A 554 20.43 -1.06 1.26
CA ILE A 554 19.29 -1.42 2.11
C ILE A 554 19.69 -1.27 3.57
N ASN A 555 19.07 -0.34 4.28
CA ASN A 555 19.46 0.05 5.64
C ASN A 555 18.33 -0.23 6.63
N TYR A 556 18.63 -1.00 7.66
CA TYR A 556 17.76 -1.25 8.80
C TYR A 556 18.43 -0.76 10.08
N ARG A 557 17.68 -0.02 10.91
CA ARG A 557 18.13 0.43 12.22
C ARG A 557 17.00 0.33 13.25
N ASP A 558 17.34 0.00 14.49
CA ASP A 558 16.40 0.02 15.62
C ASP A 558 15.20 -0.92 15.38
N VAL A 559 15.49 -2.22 15.24
CA VAL A 559 14.49 -3.26 14.97
C VAL A 559 14.32 -4.15 16.19
N VAL A 560 13.08 -4.30 16.66
CA VAL A 560 12.74 -5.24 17.73
C VAL A 560 11.62 -6.14 17.24
N ALA A 561 11.85 -7.45 17.33
CA ALA A 561 10.87 -8.43 16.92
C ALA A 561 10.73 -9.52 17.97
N GLU A 562 9.51 -10.02 18.16
CA GLU A 562 9.23 -11.13 19.07
C GLU A 562 8.41 -12.23 18.39
N ASN A 563 8.60 -13.45 18.89
CA ASN A 563 7.92 -14.65 18.39
C ASN A 563 8.14 -14.86 16.88
N VAL A 564 9.39 -14.79 16.44
CA VAL A 564 9.76 -14.90 15.02
C VAL A 564 10.21 -16.32 14.65
N THR A 565 9.75 -16.88 13.54
CA THR A 565 10.16 -18.23 13.09
C THR A 565 11.52 -18.25 12.41
N MET A 566 11.82 -17.24 11.58
CA MET A 566 13.08 -17.01 10.85
C MET A 566 13.52 -15.57 11.03
N ALA A 567 14.75 -15.33 11.48
CA ALA A 567 15.29 -13.97 11.62
C ALA A 567 15.45 -13.33 10.24
N ALA A 568 16.05 -14.03 9.27
CA ALA A 568 16.04 -13.55 7.89
C ALA A 568 16.13 -14.66 6.85
N GLN A 569 15.61 -14.36 5.67
CA GLN A 569 15.89 -15.07 4.43
C GLN A 569 16.33 -14.08 3.37
N PHE A 570 17.59 -14.16 2.96
CA PHE A 570 18.19 -13.33 1.94
C PHE A 570 18.67 -14.19 0.78
N ASN A 571 17.91 -14.18 -0.31
CA ASN A 571 18.23 -14.89 -1.53
C ASN A 571 18.47 -13.85 -2.63
N GLY A 572 19.72 -13.47 -2.83
CA GLY A 572 20.12 -12.67 -3.99
C GLY A 572 20.24 -13.51 -5.26
N ILE A 573 20.55 -12.85 -6.38
CA ILE A 573 20.65 -13.52 -7.68
C ILE A 573 22.08 -14.03 -7.89
N PRO A 574 22.28 -15.30 -8.31
CA PRO A 574 23.60 -15.81 -8.67
C PRO A 574 24.29 -14.95 -9.74
N GLY A 575 25.51 -14.50 -9.45
CA GLY A 575 26.27 -13.59 -10.33
C GLY A 575 25.86 -12.12 -10.27
N ASP A 576 24.77 -11.78 -9.56
CA ASP A 576 24.30 -10.41 -9.36
C ASP A 576 23.79 -10.22 -7.92
N PRO A 577 24.71 -10.21 -6.93
CA PRO A 577 24.34 -10.27 -5.53
C PRO A 577 23.64 -8.99 -5.07
N PHE A 578 22.75 -9.09 -4.08
CA PHE A 578 22.20 -7.90 -3.42
C PHE A 578 23.26 -7.28 -2.52
N THR A 579 23.53 -5.99 -2.67
CA THR A 579 24.69 -5.33 -2.04
C THR A 579 24.31 -4.20 -1.11
N GLY A 580 25.27 -3.69 -0.33
CA GLY A 580 25.06 -2.53 0.53
C GLY A 580 23.98 -2.74 1.60
N ILE A 581 23.76 -3.99 2.03
CA ILE A 581 22.86 -4.29 3.15
C ILE A 581 23.54 -3.84 4.45
N CYS A 582 22.83 -3.08 5.26
CA CYS A 582 23.27 -2.66 6.59
C CYS A 582 22.15 -2.93 7.58
N ILE A 583 22.42 -3.72 8.62
CA ILE A 583 21.47 -3.96 9.72
C ILE A 583 22.14 -3.57 11.04
N SER A 584 21.58 -2.62 11.78
CA SER A 584 22.12 -2.20 13.08
C SER A 584 21.06 -2.12 14.17
N ASN A 585 21.46 -2.43 15.40
CA ASN A 585 20.59 -2.42 16.57
C ASN A 585 19.30 -3.21 16.33
N ALA A 586 19.43 -4.52 16.07
CA ALA A 586 18.31 -5.39 15.76
C ALA A 586 18.25 -6.58 16.73
N THR A 587 17.14 -6.71 17.46
CA THR A 587 16.89 -7.81 18.40
C THR A 587 15.68 -8.60 17.95
N ILE A 588 15.90 -9.85 17.53
CA ILE A 588 14.88 -10.75 17.03
C ILE A 588 14.72 -11.92 18.01
N ALA A 589 13.71 -11.87 18.85
CA ALA A 589 13.38 -12.97 19.76
C ALA A 589 12.66 -14.08 18.99
N MET A 590 13.32 -15.24 18.89
CA MET A 590 12.86 -16.39 18.14
C MET A 590 11.68 -17.09 18.84
N SER A 591 10.76 -17.65 18.06
CA SER A 591 9.64 -18.46 18.57
C SER A 591 10.14 -19.83 19.07
N PRO A 592 9.42 -20.49 19.99
CA PRO A 592 9.75 -21.86 20.40
C PRO A 592 9.72 -22.89 19.25
N LYS A 593 9.08 -22.54 18.13
CA LYS A 593 8.98 -23.34 16.91
C LYS A 593 9.99 -22.91 15.83
N SER A 594 10.94 -22.05 16.17
CA SER A 594 11.92 -21.52 15.21
C SER A 594 12.78 -22.64 14.62
N LYS A 595 13.23 -22.47 13.37
CA LYS A 595 14.19 -23.38 12.75
C LYS A 595 15.55 -23.29 13.45
N GLU A 596 16.33 -24.37 13.39
CA GLU A 596 17.69 -24.43 13.96
C GLU A 596 18.63 -23.35 13.39
N ALA A 597 18.47 -23.04 12.09
CA ALA A 597 19.18 -21.96 11.41
C ALA A 597 18.25 -20.75 11.23
N PRO A 598 18.31 -19.74 12.13
CA PRO A 598 17.41 -18.59 12.07
C PRO A 598 17.73 -17.63 10.91
N TRP A 599 18.88 -17.78 10.26
CA TRP A 599 19.31 -16.98 9.12
C TRP A 599 19.63 -17.86 7.93
N THR A 600 19.12 -17.51 6.76
CA THR A 600 19.57 -18.06 5.47
C THR A 600 20.01 -16.91 4.57
N CYS A 601 21.23 -16.98 4.04
CA CYS A 601 21.77 -15.94 3.18
C CYS A 601 22.53 -16.56 2.01
N SER A 602 22.20 -16.13 0.80
CA SER A 602 22.87 -16.52 -0.44
C SER A 602 22.97 -15.31 -1.37
N HIS A 603 24.12 -15.16 -2.04
CA HIS A 603 24.36 -14.07 -3.00
C HIS A 603 24.00 -12.67 -2.48
N VAL A 604 24.38 -12.38 -1.24
CA VAL A 604 24.19 -11.04 -0.64
C VAL A 604 25.49 -10.54 -0.02
N GLN A 605 25.62 -9.22 0.08
CA GLN A 605 26.78 -8.54 0.65
C GLN A 605 26.34 -7.35 1.50
N GLY A 606 26.95 -7.21 2.67
CA GLY A 606 26.56 -6.19 3.63
C GLY A 606 27.33 -6.27 4.93
N ILE A 607 26.83 -5.58 5.95
CA ILE A 607 27.41 -5.51 7.29
C ILE A 607 26.31 -5.49 8.35
N THR A 608 26.64 -5.95 9.55
CA THR A 608 25.75 -5.86 10.71
C THR A 608 26.39 -5.15 11.89
N SER A 609 25.59 -4.64 12.83
CA SER A 609 26.06 -4.07 14.09
C SER A 609 25.05 -4.24 15.22
N GLY A 610 25.36 -4.99 16.28
CA GLY A 610 24.45 -5.23 17.39
C GLY A 610 23.18 -5.98 16.96
N VAL A 611 23.34 -7.07 16.20
CA VAL A 611 22.23 -7.89 15.70
C VAL A 611 22.18 -9.23 16.43
N THR A 612 21.00 -9.59 16.96
CA THR A 612 20.74 -10.88 17.63
C THR A 612 19.47 -11.51 17.07
N PRO A 613 19.46 -12.81 16.71
CA PRO A 613 20.56 -13.78 16.79
C PRO A 613 21.66 -13.50 15.75
N ARG A 614 22.82 -14.13 15.92
CA ARG A 614 24.01 -13.90 15.07
C ARG A 614 23.68 -14.09 13.58
N PRO A 615 23.92 -13.08 12.72
CA PRO A 615 23.70 -13.17 11.28
C PRO A 615 24.63 -14.16 10.56
N CYS A 616 24.35 -14.41 9.28
CA CYS A 616 25.21 -15.17 8.38
C CYS A 616 26.64 -14.59 8.32
N SER A 617 27.66 -15.43 8.15
CA SER A 617 29.07 -15.01 8.09
C SER A 617 29.39 -14.03 6.94
N ILE A 618 28.62 -14.07 5.85
CA ILE A 618 28.74 -13.16 4.70
C ILE A 618 28.24 -11.74 4.99
N LEU A 619 27.59 -11.52 6.14
CA LEU A 619 27.22 -10.21 6.68
C LEU A 619 28.02 -9.96 7.96
N PRO A 620 29.32 -9.59 7.85
CA PRO A 620 30.19 -9.45 9.00
C PRO A 620 29.75 -8.34 9.95
N GLU A 621 29.94 -8.59 11.24
CA GLU A 621 29.75 -7.62 12.31
C GLU A 621 30.81 -6.51 12.24
N LYS A 622 30.36 -5.25 12.26
CA LYS A 622 31.19 -4.04 12.34
C LYS A 622 30.57 -3.06 13.33
N THR A 623 31.38 -2.18 13.91
CA THR A 623 30.87 -1.08 14.77
C THR A 623 30.41 0.07 13.89
N VAL A 624 29.15 0.03 13.44
CA VAL A 624 28.55 1.04 12.55
C VAL A 624 27.09 1.29 12.94
N ALA A 625 26.62 2.53 12.77
CA ALA A 625 25.20 2.81 12.77
C ALA A 625 24.71 2.88 11.32
N CYS A 626 23.74 2.06 10.95
CA CYS A 626 23.15 2.13 9.62
C CYS A 626 22.44 3.47 9.43
N GLN A 627 22.51 3.97 8.20
CA GLN A 627 22.08 5.33 7.91
C GLN A 627 20.54 5.41 7.88
N PHE A 628 20.03 6.57 8.28
CA PHE A 628 18.66 6.97 8.02
C PHE A 628 18.69 8.47 7.72
N PRO A 629 18.28 8.91 6.52
CA PRO A 629 18.34 10.31 6.13
C PRO A 629 17.55 11.20 7.10
N THR A 630 18.18 12.29 7.57
CA THR A 630 17.54 13.28 8.44
C THR A 630 16.89 14.43 7.67
N ALA A 631 17.33 14.65 6.42
CA ALA A 631 16.70 15.61 5.52
C ALA A 631 15.24 15.20 5.28
N LYS A 632 14.30 16.13 5.39
CA LYS A 632 12.89 15.85 5.09
C LYS A 632 12.65 15.82 3.58
N LEU A 633 11.71 14.99 3.13
CA LEU A 633 11.24 15.03 1.75
C LEU A 633 10.36 16.28 1.54
N PRO A 634 10.27 16.83 0.31
CA PRO A 634 9.40 17.98 0.04
C PRO A 634 7.95 17.75 0.48
N ILE A 635 7.41 16.54 0.30
CA ILE A 635 6.06 16.16 0.74
C ILE A 635 5.84 16.30 2.26
N ASP A 636 6.88 16.20 3.08
CA ASP A 636 6.78 16.40 4.54
C ASP A 636 6.56 17.86 4.93
N MET A 637 6.86 18.78 4.03
CA MET A 637 6.70 20.20 4.23
C MET A 637 5.27 20.66 3.91
N VAL A 638 4.49 19.84 3.20
CA VAL A 638 3.08 20.14 2.89
C VAL A 638 2.25 20.15 4.17
N LYS A 639 1.57 21.29 4.40
CA LYS A 639 0.70 21.53 5.54
C LYS A 639 -0.76 21.54 5.10
N PHE A 640 -1.61 20.94 5.92
CA PHE A 640 -3.06 21.04 5.74
C PHE A 640 -3.56 22.37 6.27
N LYS A 641 -4.45 22.99 5.50
CA LYS A 641 -5.27 24.13 5.88
C LYS A 641 -6.51 23.62 6.61
N LYS A 642 -7.01 24.44 7.52
CA LYS A 642 -8.33 24.25 8.12
C LYS A 642 -9.38 24.77 7.14
N CYS A 643 -10.09 23.86 6.48
CA CYS A 643 -11.14 24.17 5.52
C CYS A 643 -12.51 24.00 6.15
N VAL A 644 -13.50 24.73 5.62
CA VAL A 644 -14.88 24.68 6.10
C VAL A 644 -15.85 24.63 4.93
N TYR A 645 -16.97 23.95 5.11
CA TYR A 645 -18.12 24.07 4.22
C TYR A 645 -19.43 24.03 5.01
N LYS A 646 -20.51 24.46 4.37
CA LYS A 646 -21.84 24.55 4.99
C LYS A 646 -22.79 23.55 4.34
N VAL A 647 -23.47 22.76 5.15
CA VAL A 647 -24.59 21.93 4.69
C VAL A 647 -25.81 22.83 4.55
N ARG A 648 -26.42 22.82 3.37
CA ARG A 648 -27.71 23.49 3.14
C ARG A 648 -28.79 22.50 3.57
N HIS A 649 -29.61 22.89 4.55
CA HIS A 649 -30.85 22.16 4.82
C HIS A 649 -31.85 22.59 3.75
N THR A 650 -32.15 21.68 2.83
CA THR A 650 -33.23 21.83 1.84
C THR A 650 -34.57 21.48 2.45
#